data_AF-A0A443JCF5-F1
#
_entry.id   AF-A0A443JCF5-F1
#
_cell.length_a   1.000
_cell.length_b   1.000
_cell.length_c   1.000
_cell.angle_alpha   90.00
_cell.angle_beta   90.00
_cell.angle_gamma   90.00
#
_symmetry.space_group_name_H-M   'P 1'
#
loop_
_entity.id
_entity.type
_entity.pdbx_description
1 polymer ?
#
loop_
_entity_poly.entity_id
_entity_poly.type
_entity_poly.pdbx_seq_one_letter_code
_entity_poly.pdbx_strand_id
1 'polypeptide(L)'
;MVESALLKIPTVQLRQVFFEGLKNPLWVRPLLNAGAFSKPPEPRPTSDGYIYDPYWPEISYLTRISSEVPADVVDVFLALEHSSNPWVRRAVFEIGARIPADEAVRLIPLLRKWQASGFGWRTDSHDLVAFAVTLLEGGRRKEGRWLANTLFEPRRADSADEPHKPVVGLDDYWYADALPKIVPALGADALKALIGWLRSYVAINGHASGAQDFSGMDRPSIAEPRSGYDRPEDALIDAARDQGMIAASREPDETIELFLKPRVKLLRKIAIYVVRECMHREVESGGDAHRFVAAARRLLSESESDDEYLRVEYAHLARIATQIDYSVSSVITPFLEQAYRADLAWMRERLVPEGTDPGQAEAEIQDKADRYRHGWLAAIGHDALPPELQEELAKLDATHGEIEKPLEPLGQVTTWTGPNAHTSQEEMAEMAPLELVACLAGWHDTDGRWGPNPSHEGQGRALAALLATYPMAFHGVPALGEKLRPTYLRAILQGWDAALKADLELDWRQVAELVEFVLGHDLESTLPAEGDDFDDDKNFRGAKDAAVDLLKQLVKPRETPAMNDVYAERFARLLMRDADDESAWTEYDAYIPSGGGWDPLTMSLNWQWPSRIRALAVAATHPGDTPWKQEALAALDKELARVDRHGAGRAAIGEKLGQLYLHARPWLDTRLQLLVGTQSEISTDQQVVLTTAMATHGYHPDLYDLFDDAMQAALRVGNSLRAGWSGESEPLTRIGEWVIDAVIFGHRTTQGQLFQAFFSEMSPKTRAEALGKVAWSFSRATHVDDEIRDRFGRLWDERIAHAQAHPDESQELEGIFWLAKGQAFSSDWWLPRLRAALELEPSIATERYMISKELAESSKDDPATALAVLKLLLHQRSAGSRVYYDMSRHAVPVVIANAITSGDAELAEEADAFMNELGARGLHTLEDEVRAVIDGAVTIDDVDE
;
A
#
# COMPACT_ATOMS: atom_id res chain seq x y z
N MET A 1 56.43 8.49 -16.13
CA MET A 1 55.70 9.24 -15.07
C MET A 1 54.44 8.49 -14.65
N VAL A 2 53.52 8.19 -15.58
CA VAL A 2 52.26 7.46 -15.30
C VAL A 2 52.49 6.06 -14.70
N GLU A 3 53.38 5.24 -15.26
CA GLU A 3 53.69 3.92 -14.68
C GLU A 3 54.20 4.00 -13.24
N SER A 4 55.02 5.02 -12.93
CA SER A 4 55.50 5.26 -11.57
C SER A 4 54.39 5.71 -10.63
N ALA A 5 53.38 6.43 -11.11
CA ALA A 5 52.21 6.80 -10.32
C ALA A 5 51.34 5.57 -10.04
N LEU A 6 51.04 4.73 -11.05
CA LEU A 6 50.25 3.51 -10.90
C LEU A 6 50.88 2.52 -9.90
N LEU A 7 52.21 2.41 -9.86
CA LEU A 7 52.93 1.59 -8.88
C LEU A 7 52.76 2.08 -7.43
N LYS A 8 52.43 3.36 -7.22
CA LYS A 8 52.23 3.95 -5.89
C LYS A 8 50.78 3.87 -5.40
N ILE A 9 49.85 3.42 -6.23
CA ILE A 9 48.42 3.28 -5.90
C ILE A 9 47.92 1.84 -6.08
N PRO A 10 48.52 0.85 -5.39
CA PRO A 10 48.19 -0.56 -5.61
C PRO A 10 46.81 -0.97 -5.07
N THR A 11 46.23 -0.20 -4.14
CA THR A 11 44.93 -0.51 -3.51
C THR A 11 43.81 0.33 -4.12
N VAL A 12 42.56 -0.15 -4.00
CA VAL A 12 41.37 0.57 -4.49
C VAL A 12 41.23 1.93 -3.82
N GLN A 13 41.53 2.01 -2.52
CA GLN A 13 41.47 3.25 -1.72
C GLN A 13 42.48 4.28 -2.22
N LEU A 14 43.73 3.88 -2.48
CA LEU A 14 44.74 4.79 -3.02
C LEU A 14 44.42 5.24 -4.45
N ARG A 15 43.80 4.35 -5.25
CA ARG A 15 43.29 4.71 -6.58
C ARG A 15 42.15 5.72 -6.47
N GLN A 16 41.25 5.57 -5.51
CA GLN A 16 40.17 6.51 -5.22
C GLN A 16 40.72 7.91 -4.96
N VAL A 17 41.58 8.06 -3.96
CA VAL A 17 42.23 9.35 -3.63
C VAL A 17 42.93 9.96 -4.86
N PHE A 18 43.65 9.14 -5.63
CA PHE A 18 44.36 9.61 -6.81
C PHE A 18 43.43 10.08 -7.94
N PHE A 19 42.45 9.28 -8.36
CA PHE A 19 41.58 9.60 -9.50
C PHE A 19 40.52 10.66 -9.18
N GLU A 20 40.05 10.72 -7.94
CA GLU A 20 39.20 11.82 -7.47
C GLU A 20 39.96 13.15 -7.46
N GLY A 21 41.24 13.15 -7.06
CA GLY A 21 42.11 14.33 -7.10
C GLY A 21 42.69 14.70 -8.47
N LEU A 22 42.76 13.76 -9.42
CA LEU A 22 43.45 13.97 -10.71
C LEU A 22 42.65 14.90 -11.64
N LYS A 23 43.13 16.12 -11.89
CA LYS A 23 42.41 17.12 -12.73
C LYS A 23 42.98 17.33 -14.13
N ASN A 24 44.11 16.72 -14.48
CA ASN A 24 44.81 17.03 -15.73
C ASN A 24 44.32 16.18 -16.91
N PRO A 25 43.64 16.74 -17.94
CA PRO A 25 43.04 15.97 -19.04
C PRO A 25 44.08 15.26 -19.92
N LEU A 26 45.33 15.73 -19.96
CA LEU A 26 46.40 15.14 -20.78
C LEU A 26 46.86 13.75 -20.28
N TRP A 27 46.31 13.28 -19.16
CA TRP A 27 46.65 11.99 -18.58
C TRP A 27 45.81 10.82 -19.13
N VAL A 28 44.68 11.07 -19.81
CA VAL A 28 43.80 9.98 -20.29
C VAL A 28 44.54 9.02 -21.21
N ARG A 29 45.12 9.54 -22.31
CA ARG A 29 45.81 8.70 -23.30
C ARG A 29 47.01 7.94 -22.71
N PRO A 30 47.91 8.58 -21.93
CA PRO A 30 48.96 7.85 -21.21
C PRO A 30 48.45 6.78 -20.24
N LEU A 31 47.37 7.04 -19.48
CA LEU A 31 46.77 6.08 -18.56
C LEU A 31 46.13 4.90 -19.28
N LEU A 32 45.45 5.17 -20.40
CA LEU A 32 44.89 4.14 -21.28
C LEU A 32 46.00 3.23 -21.82
N ASN A 33 47.08 3.81 -22.35
CA ASN A 33 48.23 3.05 -22.87
C ASN A 33 48.93 2.22 -21.79
N ALA A 34 48.95 2.71 -20.55
CA ALA A 34 49.48 1.99 -19.39
C ALA A 34 48.51 0.93 -18.82
N GLY A 35 47.32 0.76 -19.43
CA GLY A 35 46.33 -0.23 -19.02
C GLY A 35 45.55 0.13 -17.76
N ALA A 36 45.61 1.38 -17.28
CA ALA A 36 44.97 1.81 -16.04
C ALA A 36 43.45 1.58 -16.05
N PHE A 37 42.83 1.69 -17.22
CA PHE A 37 41.38 1.55 -17.41
C PHE A 37 40.93 0.15 -17.82
N SER A 38 41.83 -0.84 -17.94
CA SER A 38 41.53 -2.11 -18.62
C SER A 38 40.70 -3.11 -17.83
N LYS A 39 40.52 -2.91 -16.51
CA LYS A 39 39.92 -3.89 -15.59
C LYS A 39 39.01 -3.23 -14.55
N PRO A 40 37.85 -2.69 -14.95
CA PRO A 40 36.82 -2.31 -13.99
C PRO A 40 36.43 -3.54 -13.13
N PRO A 41 36.12 -3.35 -11.84
CA PRO A 41 35.73 -4.45 -10.97
C PRO A 41 34.33 -4.95 -11.36
N GLU A 42 34.15 -6.26 -11.47
CA GLU A 42 32.86 -6.84 -11.83
C GLU A 42 31.94 -6.99 -10.60
N PRO A 43 30.61 -6.85 -10.76
CA PRO A 43 29.62 -7.10 -9.71
C PRO A 43 29.76 -8.49 -9.09
N ARG A 44 29.47 -8.61 -7.79
CA ARG A 44 29.61 -9.88 -7.05
C ARG A 44 28.36 -10.19 -6.23
N PRO A 45 27.86 -11.43 -6.24
CA PRO A 45 26.78 -11.83 -5.35
C PRO A 45 27.26 -11.80 -3.89
N THR A 46 26.43 -11.31 -3.00
CA THR A 46 26.62 -11.34 -1.55
C THR A 46 25.98 -12.60 -0.96
N SER A 47 26.35 -12.96 0.27
CA SER A 47 25.90 -14.20 0.94
C SER A 47 24.39 -14.26 1.17
N ASP A 48 23.71 -13.12 1.15
CA ASP A 48 22.26 -12.93 1.30
C ASP A 48 21.51 -12.86 -0.05
N GLY A 49 22.20 -13.12 -1.17
CA GLY A 49 21.60 -13.21 -2.51
C GLY A 49 21.49 -11.88 -3.26
N TYR A 50 21.91 -10.76 -2.68
CA TYR A 50 21.99 -9.47 -3.37
C TYR A 50 23.25 -9.36 -4.25
N ILE A 51 23.33 -8.31 -5.08
CA ILE A 51 24.50 -8.01 -5.91
C ILE A 51 25.20 -6.78 -5.32
N TYR A 52 26.47 -6.95 -4.97
CA TYR A 52 27.36 -5.85 -4.63
C TYR A 52 28.04 -5.31 -5.88
N ASP A 53 27.84 -4.01 -6.14
CA ASP A 53 28.45 -3.27 -7.25
C ASP A 53 29.68 -2.52 -6.78
N PRO A 54 30.90 -3.07 -6.93
CA PRO A 54 32.11 -2.39 -6.51
C PRO A 54 32.28 -1.08 -7.30
N TYR A 55 32.48 0.01 -6.55
CA TYR A 55 32.80 1.31 -7.14
C TYR A 55 34.14 1.24 -7.89
N TRP A 56 34.22 1.98 -9.01
CA TRP A 56 35.40 2.02 -9.87
C TRP A 56 36.00 3.44 -9.90
N PRO A 57 37.03 3.74 -9.07
CA PRO A 57 37.62 5.08 -8.92
C PRO A 57 37.91 5.87 -10.19
N GLU A 58 38.41 5.17 -11.21
CA GLU A 58 38.80 5.75 -12.50
C GLU A 58 37.62 6.44 -13.20
N ILE A 59 36.40 5.98 -12.94
CA ILE A 59 35.19 6.52 -13.58
C ILE A 59 34.95 7.98 -13.21
N SER A 60 35.29 8.37 -11.98
CA SER A 60 35.18 9.76 -11.50
C SER A 60 36.11 10.70 -12.27
N TYR A 61 37.32 10.23 -12.58
CA TYR A 61 38.26 10.99 -13.38
C TYR A 61 37.74 11.14 -14.82
N LEU A 62 37.36 10.03 -15.47
CA LEU A 62 36.88 10.02 -16.86
C LEU A 62 35.64 10.89 -17.05
N THR A 63 34.68 10.83 -16.12
CA THR A 63 33.45 11.62 -16.17
C THR A 63 33.75 13.11 -16.12
N ARG A 64 34.63 13.54 -15.21
CA ARG A 64 34.96 14.95 -14.97
C ARG A 64 35.64 15.63 -16.17
N ILE A 65 36.60 14.94 -16.80
CA ILE A 65 37.43 15.49 -17.88
C ILE A 65 36.86 15.24 -19.27
N SER A 66 35.75 14.51 -19.37
CA SER A 66 35.14 14.07 -20.63
C SER A 66 34.84 15.21 -21.61
N SER A 67 34.47 16.40 -21.11
CA SER A 67 34.19 17.56 -21.95
C SER A 67 35.46 18.19 -22.55
N GLU A 68 36.62 18.00 -21.94
CA GLU A 68 37.90 18.56 -22.40
C GLU A 68 38.59 17.66 -23.43
N VAL A 69 38.50 16.33 -23.25
CA VAL A 69 39.13 15.33 -24.13
C VAL A 69 38.16 14.18 -24.50
N PRO A 70 37.03 14.49 -25.18
CA PRO A 70 35.95 13.54 -25.42
C PRO A 70 36.39 12.32 -26.24
N ALA A 71 37.21 12.51 -27.27
CA ALA A 71 37.69 11.42 -28.12
C ALA A 71 38.52 10.38 -27.34
N ASP A 72 39.41 10.84 -26.45
CA ASP A 72 40.25 9.96 -25.62
C ASP A 72 39.39 9.19 -24.61
N VAL A 73 38.39 9.82 -24.01
CA VAL A 73 37.47 9.17 -23.05
C VAL A 73 36.57 8.15 -23.73
N VAL A 74 36.05 8.47 -24.92
CA VAL A 74 35.27 7.53 -25.73
C VAL A 74 36.10 6.30 -26.10
N ASP A 75 37.38 6.47 -26.46
CA ASP A 75 38.29 5.34 -26.73
C ASP A 75 38.42 4.41 -25.51
N VAL A 76 38.43 4.96 -24.29
CA VAL A 76 38.44 4.16 -23.07
C VAL A 76 37.17 3.30 -22.97
N PHE A 77 35.98 3.88 -23.12
CA PHE A 77 34.73 3.14 -23.01
C PHE A 77 34.54 2.08 -24.10
N LEU A 78 35.01 2.36 -25.32
CA LEU A 78 34.98 1.38 -26.40
C LEU A 78 35.83 0.14 -26.09
N ALA A 79 36.91 0.29 -25.32
CA ALA A 79 37.72 -0.83 -24.83
C ALA A 79 37.04 -1.62 -23.69
N LEU A 80 35.94 -1.11 -23.12
CA LEU A 80 35.23 -1.69 -21.97
C LEU A 80 33.92 -2.40 -22.34
N GLU A 81 33.77 -2.79 -23.60
CA GLU A 81 32.54 -3.40 -24.12
C GLU A 81 32.10 -4.72 -23.45
N HIS A 82 32.96 -5.31 -22.62
CA HIS A 82 32.70 -6.55 -21.89
C HIS A 82 32.42 -6.34 -20.40
N SER A 83 32.57 -5.13 -19.86
CA SER A 83 32.34 -4.90 -18.44
C SER A 83 30.85 -4.93 -18.12
N SER A 84 30.51 -5.58 -17.01
CA SER A 84 29.15 -5.54 -16.44
C SER A 84 29.03 -4.55 -15.27
N ASN A 85 30.09 -3.79 -14.97
CA ASN A 85 30.07 -2.80 -13.89
C ASN A 85 29.01 -1.69 -14.13
N PRO A 86 28.02 -1.52 -13.24
CA PRO A 86 26.96 -0.52 -13.43
C PRO A 86 27.43 0.93 -13.43
N TRP A 87 28.55 1.26 -12.78
CA TRP A 87 29.15 2.59 -12.82
C TRP A 87 29.69 2.95 -14.20
N VAL A 88 30.22 1.96 -14.95
CA VAL A 88 30.65 2.16 -16.34
C VAL A 88 29.45 2.48 -17.22
N ARG A 89 28.34 1.73 -17.06
CA ARG A 89 27.10 1.99 -17.82
C ARG A 89 26.56 3.38 -17.55
N ARG A 90 26.41 3.75 -16.27
CA ARG A 90 25.98 5.10 -15.85
C ARG A 90 26.83 6.18 -16.52
N ALA A 91 28.15 6.08 -16.40
CA ALA A 91 29.06 7.09 -16.94
C ALA A 91 28.99 7.20 -18.47
N VAL A 92 28.77 6.10 -19.20
CA VAL A 92 28.61 6.15 -20.67
C VAL A 92 27.41 7.01 -21.06
N PHE A 93 26.30 6.94 -20.33
CA PHE A 93 25.14 7.80 -20.59
C PHE A 93 25.37 9.24 -20.13
N GLU A 94 25.87 9.44 -18.90
CA GLU A 94 26.17 10.77 -18.36
C GLU A 94 27.14 11.55 -19.26
N ILE A 95 28.19 10.88 -19.76
CA ILE A 95 29.18 11.47 -20.66
C ILE A 95 28.61 11.66 -22.06
N GLY A 96 27.90 10.65 -22.59
CA GLY A 96 27.25 10.71 -23.90
C GLY A 96 26.25 11.87 -24.02
N ALA A 97 25.63 12.26 -22.91
CA ALA A 97 24.73 13.41 -22.81
C ALA A 97 25.43 14.78 -22.80
N ARG A 98 26.75 14.85 -22.63
CA ARG A 98 27.50 16.12 -22.46
C ARG A 98 28.56 16.39 -23.53
N ILE A 99 29.04 15.35 -24.20
CA ILE A 99 30.10 15.48 -25.22
C ILE A 99 29.53 15.78 -26.62
N PRO A 100 30.34 16.30 -27.56
CA PRO A 100 29.90 16.54 -28.93
C PRO A 100 29.32 15.28 -29.60
N ALA A 101 28.23 15.43 -30.35
CA ALA A 101 27.50 14.32 -30.96
C ALA A 101 28.35 13.43 -31.88
N ASP A 102 29.37 14.01 -32.52
CA ASP A 102 30.35 13.32 -33.37
C ASP A 102 31.15 12.25 -32.60
N GLU A 103 31.42 12.50 -31.32
CA GLU A 103 32.07 11.55 -30.42
C GLU A 103 31.03 10.69 -29.69
N ALA A 104 29.92 11.28 -29.24
CA ALA A 104 28.85 10.58 -28.54
C ALA A 104 28.28 9.40 -29.36
N VAL A 105 28.10 9.59 -30.67
CA VAL A 105 27.57 8.54 -31.56
C VAL A 105 28.44 7.28 -31.61
N ARG A 106 29.74 7.42 -31.33
CA ARG A 106 30.68 6.29 -31.31
C ARG A 106 30.35 5.31 -30.18
N LEU A 107 29.66 5.73 -29.12
CA LEU A 107 29.25 4.89 -27.99
C LEU A 107 28.00 4.03 -28.30
N ILE A 108 27.24 4.33 -29.35
CA ILE A 108 25.99 3.62 -29.69
C ILE A 108 26.12 2.09 -29.84
N PRO A 109 27.21 1.53 -30.41
CA PRO A 109 27.43 0.10 -30.42
C PRO A 109 27.42 -0.54 -29.02
N LEU A 110 27.92 0.15 -27.98
CA LEU A 110 27.88 -0.33 -26.60
C LEU A 110 26.44 -0.41 -26.08
N LEU A 111 25.66 0.66 -26.29
CA LEU A 111 24.26 0.74 -25.88
C LEU A 111 23.43 -0.38 -26.51
N ARG A 112 23.62 -0.66 -27.80
CA ARG A 112 22.95 -1.78 -28.48
C ARG A 112 23.28 -3.13 -27.86
N LYS A 113 24.52 -3.33 -27.42
CA LYS A 113 24.96 -4.57 -26.77
C LYS A 113 24.29 -4.75 -25.40
N TRP A 114 24.05 -3.65 -24.68
CA TRP A 114 23.42 -3.67 -23.36
C TRP A 114 21.91 -3.81 -23.39
N GLN A 115 21.26 -3.47 -24.51
CA GLN A 115 19.80 -3.45 -24.64
C GLN A 115 19.10 -4.69 -24.07
N ALA A 116 19.62 -5.90 -24.34
CA ALA A 116 19.04 -7.15 -23.85
C ALA A 116 19.14 -7.35 -22.32
N SER A 117 20.13 -6.71 -21.68
CA SER A 117 20.36 -6.77 -20.22
C SER A 117 19.90 -5.50 -19.49
N GLY A 118 19.27 -4.56 -20.20
CA GLY A 118 18.96 -3.21 -19.71
C GLY A 118 20.16 -2.26 -19.66
N PHE A 119 19.89 -0.97 -19.50
CA PHE A 119 20.91 0.10 -19.45
C PHE A 119 21.57 0.30 -18.08
N GLY A 120 21.26 -0.58 -17.12
CA GLY A 120 21.81 -0.56 -15.76
C GLY A 120 20.95 0.23 -14.79
N TRP A 121 20.67 -0.34 -13.63
CA TRP A 121 19.77 0.23 -12.61
C TRP A 121 20.29 1.55 -12.00
N ARG A 122 21.60 1.81 -12.08
CA ARG A 122 22.24 3.06 -11.59
C ARG A 122 22.21 4.21 -12.59
N THR A 123 21.70 3.99 -13.80
CA THR A 123 21.69 5.00 -14.86
C THR A 123 20.51 5.93 -14.67
N ASP A 124 20.76 7.23 -14.61
CA ASP A 124 19.73 8.26 -14.46
C ASP A 124 18.87 8.35 -15.73
N SER A 125 17.55 8.37 -15.58
CA SER A 125 16.61 8.48 -16.69
C SER A 125 16.77 9.79 -17.48
N HIS A 126 17.19 10.88 -16.84
CA HIS A 126 17.51 12.12 -17.55
C HIS A 126 18.75 11.98 -18.42
N ASP A 127 19.80 11.28 -17.98
CA ASP A 127 21.00 11.07 -18.79
C ASP A 127 20.70 10.20 -20.02
N LEU A 128 19.84 9.19 -19.88
CA LEU A 128 19.36 8.38 -21.01
C LEU A 128 18.75 9.27 -22.11
N VAL A 129 17.85 10.17 -21.71
CA VAL A 129 17.10 11.03 -22.64
C VAL A 129 17.98 12.16 -23.16
N ALA A 130 18.81 12.77 -22.32
CA ALA A 130 19.74 13.82 -22.71
C ALA A 130 20.77 13.33 -23.74
N PHE A 131 21.18 12.06 -23.66
CA PHE A 131 22.01 11.46 -24.71
C PHE A 131 21.25 11.33 -26.04
N ALA A 132 19.98 10.90 -26.02
CA ALA A 132 19.16 10.88 -27.24
C ALA A 132 19.00 12.27 -27.85
N VAL A 133 18.75 13.29 -27.02
CA VAL A 133 18.65 14.71 -27.42
C VAL A 133 19.96 15.18 -28.05
N THR A 134 21.09 14.95 -27.40
CA THR A 134 22.43 15.34 -27.88
C THR A 134 22.70 14.79 -29.29
N LEU A 135 22.34 13.54 -29.56
CA LEU A 135 22.49 12.93 -30.88
C LEU A 135 21.56 13.55 -31.93
N LEU A 136 20.30 13.77 -31.57
CA LEU A 136 19.30 14.35 -32.47
C LEU A 136 19.66 15.79 -32.87
N GLU A 137 19.98 16.64 -31.90
CA GLU A 137 20.35 18.05 -32.09
C GLU A 137 21.71 18.19 -32.79
N GLY A 138 22.65 17.29 -32.50
CA GLY A 138 23.96 17.22 -33.16
C GLY A 138 23.94 16.58 -34.56
N GLY A 139 22.76 16.40 -35.17
CA GLY A 139 22.60 15.92 -36.54
C GLY A 139 22.78 14.41 -36.74
N ARG A 140 23.06 13.63 -35.68
CA ARG A 140 23.12 12.16 -35.69
C ARG A 140 21.72 11.55 -35.55
N ARG A 141 20.85 11.95 -36.49
CA ARG A 141 19.40 11.68 -36.42
C ARG A 141 19.03 10.21 -36.39
N LYS A 142 19.74 9.35 -37.13
CA LYS A 142 19.42 7.92 -37.20
C LYS A 142 19.67 7.25 -35.84
N GLU A 143 20.81 7.52 -35.23
CA GLU A 143 21.21 6.96 -33.94
C GLU A 143 20.41 7.58 -32.78
N GLY A 144 20.21 8.89 -32.80
CA GLY A 144 19.35 9.58 -31.83
C GLY A 144 17.91 9.07 -31.89
N ARG A 145 17.36 8.83 -33.09
CA ARG A 145 16.03 8.25 -33.26
C ARG A 145 15.94 6.81 -32.76
N TRP A 146 16.97 6.00 -32.96
CA TRP A 146 17.03 4.65 -32.42
C TRP A 146 16.97 4.66 -30.88
N LEU A 147 17.73 5.54 -30.23
CA LEU A 147 17.74 5.64 -28.77
C LEU A 147 16.40 6.19 -28.25
N ALA A 148 15.84 7.21 -28.88
CA ALA A 148 14.51 7.72 -28.55
C ALA A 148 13.44 6.64 -28.64
N ASN A 149 13.42 5.83 -29.71
CA ASN A 149 12.50 4.70 -29.80
C ASN A 149 12.75 3.66 -28.71
N THR A 150 14.01 3.38 -28.35
CA THR A 150 14.31 2.40 -27.30
C THR A 150 13.78 2.83 -25.93
N LEU A 151 13.74 4.14 -25.67
CA LEU A 151 13.24 4.72 -24.42
C LEU A 151 11.71 4.90 -24.42
N PHE A 152 11.15 5.42 -25.51
CA PHE A 152 9.75 5.88 -25.54
C PHE A 152 8.79 4.99 -26.33
N GLU A 153 9.27 4.15 -27.25
CA GLU A 153 8.42 3.28 -28.06
C GLU A 153 7.91 2.09 -27.24
N PRO A 154 6.58 1.90 -27.15
CA PRO A 154 6.00 0.77 -26.42
C PRO A 154 6.33 -0.56 -27.09
N ARG A 155 6.64 -1.57 -26.26
CA ARG A 155 6.97 -2.95 -26.66
C ARG A 155 6.13 -3.94 -25.88
N ARG A 156 5.98 -5.15 -26.40
CA ARG A 156 5.32 -6.24 -25.66
C ARG A 156 6.21 -6.68 -24.50
N ALA A 157 5.60 -6.98 -23.35
CA ALA A 157 6.27 -7.62 -22.25
C ALA A 157 6.77 -9.02 -22.66
N ASP A 158 7.91 -9.44 -22.11
CA ASP A 158 8.44 -10.80 -22.31
C ASP A 158 7.74 -11.83 -21.38
N SER A 159 6.92 -11.39 -20.42
CA SER A 159 6.22 -12.28 -19.48
C SER A 159 4.95 -12.89 -20.10
N ALA A 160 4.69 -14.16 -19.78
CA ALA A 160 3.49 -14.86 -20.23
C ALA A 160 2.23 -14.44 -19.45
N ASP A 161 2.40 -13.84 -18.26
CA ASP A 161 1.30 -13.52 -17.34
C ASP A 161 0.60 -12.19 -17.69
N GLU A 162 1.28 -11.26 -18.37
CA GLU A 162 0.72 -9.95 -18.76
C GLU A 162 1.01 -9.59 -20.24
N PRO A 163 0.60 -10.41 -21.22
CA PRO A 163 0.96 -10.24 -22.64
C PRO A 163 0.41 -8.96 -23.29
N HIS A 164 -0.59 -8.33 -22.65
CA HIS A 164 -1.26 -7.10 -23.10
C HIS A 164 -0.77 -5.85 -22.36
N LYS A 165 0.29 -5.92 -21.55
CA LYS A 165 0.83 -4.71 -20.91
C LYS A 165 1.91 -4.09 -21.80
N PRO A 166 1.75 -2.84 -22.29
CA PRO A 166 2.82 -2.14 -22.98
C PRO A 166 3.97 -1.83 -22.02
N VAL A 167 5.19 -2.17 -22.43
CA VAL A 167 6.43 -1.88 -21.69
C VAL A 167 7.24 -0.83 -22.45
N VAL A 168 7.65 0.22 -21.76
CA VAL A 168 8.50 1.30 -22.26
C VAL A 168 9.90 1.22 -21.62
N GLY A 169 10.86 2.01 -22.09
CA GLY A 169 12.24 1.99 -21.60
C GLY A 169 12.49 2.88 -20.36
N LEU A 170 11.45 3.56 -19.87
CA LEU A 170 11.49 4.46 -18.72
C LEU A 170 10.30 4.13 -17.80
N ASP A 171 10.45 4.32 -16.50
CA ASP A 171 9.32 4.24 -15.58
C ASP A 171 8.32 5.38 -15.83
N ASP A 172 7.04 5.17 -15.48
CA ASP A 172 5.91 6.04 -15.80
C ASP A 172 6.15 7.53 -15.53
N TYR A 173 6.63 7.87 -14.32
CA TYR A 173 6.95 9.25 -13.95
C TYR A 173 8.03 9.86 -14.86
N TRP A 174 9.13 9.14 -15.09
CA TRP A 174 10.23 9.62 -15.92
C TRP A 174 9.87 9.69 -17.39
N TYR A 175 8.97 8.82 -17.86
CA TYR A 175 8.42 8.89 -19.20
C TYR A 175 7.68 10.21 -19.41
N ALA A 176 6.76 10.54 -18.51
CA ALA A 176 5.97 11.78 -18.57
C ALA A 176 6.85 13.02 -18.46
N ASP A 177 7.82 13.05 -17.52
CA ASP A 177 8.72 14.20 -17.35
C ASP A 177 9.67 14.38 -18.55
N ALA A 178 10.15 13.30 -19.15
CA ALA A 178 11.18 13.37 -20.18
C ALA A 178 10.61 13.51 -21.61
N LEU A 179 9.35 13.15 -21.85
CA LEU A 179 8.72 13.26 -23.17
C LEU A 179 8.72 14.71 -23.71
N PRO A 180 8.41 15.76 -22.92
CA PRO A 180 8.54 17.16 -23.35
C PRO A 180 9.96 17.57 -23.77
N LYS A 181 11.01 16.89 -23.28
CA LYS A 181 12.40 17.18 -23.62
C LYS A 181 12.81 16.55 -24.95
N ILE A 182 12.35 15.33 -25.25
CA ILE A 182 12.71 14.62 -26.48
C ILE A 182 11.91 15.12 -27.71
N VAL A 183 10.66 15.56 -27.51
CA VAL A 183 9.77 15.96 -28.60
C VAL A 183 10.35 17.10 -29.47
N PRO A 184 10.87 18.21 -28.91
CA PRO A 184 11.52 19.25 -29.70
C PRO A 184 12.74 18.74 -30.48
N ALA A 185 13.55 17.87 -29.87
CA ALA A 185 14.77 17.33 -30.49
C ALA A 185 14.47 16.45 -31.73
N LEU A 186 13.31 15.79 -31.77
CA LEU A 186 12.86 15.02 -32.94
C LEU A 186 12.54 15.91 -34.16
N GLY A 187 12.29 17.21 -33.96
CA GLY A 187 12.03 18.17 -35.03
C GLY A 187 10.83 17.80 -35.90
N ALA A 188 10.99 17.87 -37.23
CA ALA A 188 9.91 17.60 -38.18
C ALA A 188 9.32 16.17 -38.11
N ASP A 189 10.07 15.21 -37.55
CA ASP A 189 9.61 13.83 -37.38
C ASP A 189 8.89 13.58 -36.04
N ALA A 190 8.72 14.60 -35.19
CA ALA A 190 8.15 14.48 -33.85
C ALA A 190 6.71 13.95 -33.88
N LEU A 191 5.82 14.60 -34.64
CA LEU A 191 4.43 14.17 -34.75
C LEU A 191 4.30 12.75 -35.28
N LYS A 192 5.09 12.40 -36.31
CA LYS A 192 5.13 11.06 -36.88
C LYS A 192 5.63 10.01 -35.88
N ALA A 193 6.55 10.39 -34.98
CA ALA A 193 7.00 9.53 -33.88
C ALA A 193 5.88 9.25 -32.89
N LEU A 194 5.25 10.31 -32.39
CA LEU A 194 4.19 10.23 -31.39
C LEU A 194 3.00 9.42 -31.89
N ILE A 195 2.56 9.65 -33.12
CA ILE A 195 1.52 8.85 -33.79
C ILE A 195 1.93 7.37 -33.87
N GLY A 196 3.19 7.10 -34.23
CA GLY A 196 3.72 5.73 -34.29
C GLY A 196 3.75 5.05 -32.93
N TRP A 197 4.22 5.74 -31.89
CA TRP A 197 4.32 5.24 -30.52
C TRP A 197 2.93 5.00 -29.90
N LEU A 198 2.00 5.95 -30.05
CA LEU A 198 0.64 5.82 -29.56
C LEU A 198 -0.10 4.67 -30.26
N ARG A 199 0.05 4.53 -31.59
CA ARG A 199 -0.48 3.37 -32.33
C ARG A 199 0.08 2.05 -31.77
N SER A 200 1.39 1.98 -31.53
CA SER A 200 2.00 0.77 -30.97
C SER A 200 1.46 0.49 -29.57
N TYR A 201 1.27 1.53 -28.75
CA TYR A 201 0.70 1.41 -27.41
C TYR A 201 -0.68 0.72 -27.44
N VAL A 202 -1.63 1.30 -28.19
CA VAL A 202 -3.00 0.77 -28.26
C VAL A 202 -3.10 -0.56 -29.01
N ALA A 203 -2.13 -0.89 -29.86
CA ALA A 203 -2.07 -2.22 -30.48
C ALA A 203 -1.58 -3.30 -29.49
N ILE A 204 -0.68 -2.94 -28.57
CA ILE A 204 -0.12 -3.86 -27.57
C ILE A 204 -1.12 -4.11 -26.44
N ASN A 205 -1.78 -3.06 -25.95
CA ASN A 205 -2.82 -3.20 -24.93
C ASN A 205 -4.09 -3.92 -25.42
N GLY A 206 -4.18 -4.18 -26.73
CA GLY A 206 -5.27 -4.92 -27.35
C GLY A 206 -6.43 -4.03 -27.80
N HIS A 207 -6.41 -2.73 -27.49
CA HIS A 207 -7.52 -1.81 -27.75
C HIS A 207 -7.69 -1.44 -29.22
N ALA A 208 -6.64 -1.60 -30.01
CA ALA A 208 -6.67 -1.50 -31.47
C ALA A 208 -6.00 -2.75 -32.10
N SER A 209 -6.49 -3.95 -31.77
CA SER A 209 -5.94 -5.21 -32.27
C SER A 209 -6.96 -6.02 -33.09
N GLY A 210 -6.55 -6.46 -34.29
CA GLY A 210 -7.39 -7.29 -35.16
C GLY A 210 -8.47 -6.51 -35.92
N ALA A 211 -9.72 -7.02 -35.90
CA ALA A 211 -10.85 -6.47 -36.65
C ALA A 211 -11.70 -5.48 -35.84
N GLN A 212 -11.38 -5.27 -34.56
CA GLN A 212 -12.11 -4.39 -33.65
C GLN A 212 -11.16 -3.37 -33.04
N ASP A 213 -11.58 -2.12 -33.02
CA ASP A 213 -10.87 -1.00 -32.41
C ASP A 213 -11.84 -0.31 -31.46
N PHE A 214 -11.46 -0.27 -30.18
CA PHE A 214 -12.17 0.38 -29.09
C PHE A 214 -11.30 1.48 -28.43
N SER A 215 -10.13 1.80 -28.99
CA SER A 215 -9.18 2.80 -28.44
C SER A 215 -9.76 4.20 -28.26
N GLY A 216 -10.90 4.52 -28.88
CA GLY A 216 -11.64 5.76 -28.62
C GLY A 216 -12.01 5.95 -27.13
N MET A 217 -12.13 4.85 -26.37
CA MET A 217 -12.44 4.86 -24.95
C MET A 217 -11.24 5.22 -24.04
N ASP A 218 -10.00 5.10 -24.54
CA ASP A 218 -8.79 5.20 -23.72
C ASP A 218 -8.68 6.55 -23.00
N ARG A 219 -9.20 7.59 -23.66
CA ARG A 219 -9.32 8.94 -23.12
C ARG A 219 -10.74 9.45 -23.34
N PRO A 220 -11.59 9.58 -22.30
CA PRO A 220 -12.97 10.04 -22.44
C PRO A 220 -13.07 11.41 -23.13
N SER A 221 -12.22 12.37 -22.76
CA SER A 221 -12.08 13.67 -23.43
C SER A 221 -10.62 14.00 -23.71
N ILE A 222 -10.29 14.41 -24.94
CA ILE A 222 -8.93 14.84 -25.29
C ILE A 222 -8.51 16.14 -24.58
N ALA A 223 -9.49 16.94 -24.14
CA ALA A 223 -9.25 18.22 -23.46
C ALA A 223 -8.76 18.06 -22.02
N GLU A 224 -9.27 17.04 -21.30
CA GLU A 224 -9.11 16.91 -19.85
C GLU A 224 -8.13 15.79 -19.50
N PRO A 225 -7.17 16.03 -18.59
CA PRO A 225 -6.38 14.99 -17.94
C PRO A 225 -7.26 13.99 -17.20
N ARG A 226 -6.95 12.70 -17.34
CA ARG A 226 -7.48 11.67 -16.43
C ARG A 226 -6.86 11.91 -15.04
N SER A 227 -7.67 12.03 -13.99
CA SER A 227 -7.14 12.33 -12.65
C SER A 227 -6.34 11.15 -12.08
N GLY A 228 -5.13 11.42 -11.56
CA GLY A 228 -4.52 10.64 -10.47
C GLY A 228 -3.30 9.77 -10.79
N TYR A 229 -2.92 9.53 -12.05
CA TYR A 229 -1.71 8.75 -12.37
C TYR A 229 -1.09 9.15 -13.73
N ASP A 230 0.21 9.47 -13.76
CA ASP A 230 0.97 9.87 -14.96
C ASP A 230 1.33 8.65 -15.83
N ARG A 231 0.35 8.09 -16.56
CA ARG A 231 0.60 6.94 -17.45
C ARG A 231 1.31 7.37 -18.75
N PRO A 232 2.21 6.53 -19.31
CA PRO A 232 2.84 6.79 -20.60
C PRO A 232 1.85 7.06 -21.75
N GLU A 233 0.68 6.40 -21.73
CA GLU A 233 -0.41 6.61 -22.69
C GLU A 233 -0.94 8.04 -22.68
N ASP A 234 -1.27 8.56 -21.50
CA ASP A 234 -1.81 9.90 -21.32
C ASP A 234 -0.80 10.97 -21.77
N ALA A 235 0.47 10.78 -21.41
CA ALA A 235 1.56 11.64 -21.86
C ALA A 235 1.73 11.62 -23.39
N LEU A 236 1.62 10.45 -24.03
CA LEU A 236 1.65 10.31 -25.49
C LEU A 236 0.47 11.01 -26.17
N ILE A 237 -0.73 10.90 -25.60
CA ILE A 237 -1.95 11.57 -26.12
C ILE A 237 -1.76 13.08 -26.05
N ASP A 238 -1.34 13.62 -24.91
CA ASP A 238 -1.10 15.05 -24.72
C ASP A 238 -0.02 15.56 -25.67
N ALA A 239 1.11 14.85 -25.78
CA ALA A 239 2.19 15.22 -26.70
C ALA A 239 1.74 15.16 -28.18
N ALA A 240 1.00 14.13 -28.59
CA ALA A 240 0.49 14.00 -29.95
C ALA A 240 -0.53 15.10 -30.27
N ARG A 241 -1.45 15.40 -29.34
CA ARG A 241 -2.41 16.51 -29.43
C ARG A 241 -1.69 17.84 -29.62
N ASP A 242 -0.72 18.14 -28.76
CA ASP A 242 -0.04 19.44 -28.75
C ASP A 242 0.84 19.64 -30.00
N GLN A 243 1.58 18.61 -30.42
CA GLN A 243 2.31 18.64 -31.69
C GLN A 243 1.39 18.67 -32.90
N GLY A 244 0.24 18.00 -32.82
CA GLY A 244 -0.81 18.03 -33.83
C GLY A 244 -1.35 19.45 -34.04
N MET A 245 -1.64 20.20 -32.97
CA MET A 245 -2.06 21.59 -33.05
C MET A 245 -1.01 22.48 -33.73
N ILE A 246 0.28 22.29 -33.40
CA ILE A 246 1.37 23.04 -34.04
C ILE A 246 1.45 22.71 -35.54
N ALA A 247 1.37 21.44 -35.92
CA ALA A 247 1.44 21.02 -37.31
C ALA A 247 0.21 21.48 -38.12
N ALA A 248 -1.00 21.29 -37.58
CA ALA A 248 -2.25 21.66 -38.22
C ALA A 248 -2.37 23.18 -38.42
N SER A 249 -1.79 23.98 -37.52
CA SER A 249 -1.70 25.44 -37.69
C SER A 249 -0.92 25.89 -38.93
N ARG A 250 -0.15 25.00 -39.56
CA ARG A 250 0.59 25.27 -40.80
C ARG A 250 -0.04 24.54 -41.98
N GLU A 251 -0.26 23.24 -41.82
CA GLU A 251 -0.68 22.31 -42.88
C GLU A 251 -1.79 21.39 -42.35
N PRO A 252 -3.05 21.88 -42.29
CA PRO A 252 -4.14 21.14 -41.65
C PRO A 252 -4.47 19.81 -42.33
N ASP A 253 -4.56 19.80 -43.66
CA ASP A 253 -4.92 18.59 -44.43
C ASP A 253 -3.84 17.50 -44.33
N GLU A 254 -2.56 17.88 -44.42
CA GLU A 254 -1.44 16.95 -44.28
C GLU A 254 -1.34 16.39 -42.86
N THR A 255 -1.58 17.24 -41.85
CA THR A 255 -1.57 16.82 -40.44
C THR A 255 -2.66 15.80 -40.15
N ILE A 256 -3.88 16.01 -40.67
CA ILE A 256 -4.98 15.05 -40.50
C ILE A 256 -4.68 13.75 -41.21
N GLU A 257 -4.12 13.79 -42.42
CA GLU A 257 -3.73 12.57 -43.14
C GLU A 257 -2.74 11.72 -42.33
N LEU A 258 -1.82 12.35 -41.57
CA LEU A 258 -0.90 11.63 -40.68
C LEU A 258 -1.64 10.89 -39.55
N PHE A 259 -2.64 11.52 -38.91
CA PHE A 259 -3.44 10.91 -37.85
C PHE A 259 -4.38 9.81 -38.36
N LEU A 260 -4.93 9.96 -39.56
CA LEU A 260 -5.92 9.03 -40.12
C LEU A 260 -5.28 7.80 -40.77
N LYS A 261 -4.07 7.92 -41.32
CA LYS A 261 -3.37 6.83 -42.02
C LYS A 261 -3.24 5.52 -41.20
N PRO A 262 -2.98 5.55 -39.88
CA PRO A 262 -2.97 4.35 -39.05
C PRO A 262 -4.31 3.62 -38.89
N ARG A 263 -5.45 4.28 -39.18
CA ARG A 263 -6.80 3.75 -38.96
C ARG A 263 -7.07 3.31 -37.51
N VAL A 264 -6.71 4.19 -36.56
CA VAL A 264 -6.93 3.99 -35.12
C VAL A 264 -7.92 5.04 -34.63
N LYS A 265 -8.96 4.64 -33.91
CA LYS A 265 -10.03 5.52 -33.42
C LYS A 265 -9.53 6.60 -32.48
N LEU A 266 -8.63 6.27 -31.54
CA LEU A 266 -8.01 7.27 -30.67
C LEU A 266 -7.28 8.38 -31.45
N LEU A 267 -6.52 8.01 -32.50
CA LEU A 267 -5.81 8.99 -33.33
C LEU A 267 -6.78 9.85 -34.15
N ARG A 268 -7.90 9.28 -34.62
CA ARG A 268 -8.98 10.05 -35.26
C ARG A 268 -9.64 11.01 -34.27
N LYS A 269 -9.91 10.57 -33.04
CA LYS A 269 -10.44 11.41 -31.96
C LYS A 269 -9.52 12.62 -31.67
N ILE A 270 -8.21 12.39 -31.58
CA ILE A 270 -7.20 13.45 -31.47
C ILE A 270 -7.24 14.40 -32.67
N ALA A 271 -7.36 13.88 -33.91
CA ALA A 271 -7.45 14.71 -35.10
C ALA A 271 -8.68 15.64 -35.10
N ILE A 272 -9.85 15.13 -34.69
CA ILE A 272 -11.08 15.92 -34.54
C ILE A 272 -10.86 17.05 -33.53
N TYR A 273 -10.30 16.72 -32.36
CA TYR A 273 -9.98 17.71 -31.34
C TYR A 273 -9.00 18.78 -31.86
N VAL A 274 -7.91 18.37 -32.50
CA VAL A 274 -6.87 19.27 -33.03
C VAL A 274 -7.46 20.28 -34.01
N VAL A 275 -8.28 19.82 -34.96
CA VAL A 275 -8.91 20.72 -35.95
C VAL A 275 -9.87 21.68 -35.27
N ARG A 276 -10.73 21.18 -34.37
CA ARG A 276 -11.67 22.01 -33.59
C ARG A 276 -10.93 23.10 -32.82
N GLU A 277 -9.86 22.74 -32.13
CA GLU A 277 -9.10 23.66 -31.29
C GLU A 277 -8.32 24.69 -32.11
N CYS A 278 -7.76 24.30 -33.25
CA CYS A 278 -7.15 25.25 -34.18
C CYS A 278 -8.17 26.23 -34.76
N MET A 279 -9.36 25.77 -35.16
CA MET A 279 -10.46 26.64 -35.61
C MET A 279 -10.87 27.63 -34.52
N HIS A 280 -11.00 27.16 -33.28
CA HIS A 280 -11.34 28.00 -32.12
C HIS A 280 -10.33 29.12 -31.92
N ARG A 281 -9.03 28.79 -31.91
CA ARG A 281 -7.96 29.77 -31.74
C ARG A 281 -7.91 30.81 -32.85
N GLU A 282 -8.14 30.42 -34.11
CA GLU A 282 -8.21 31.39 -35.22
C GLU A 282 -9.42 32.33 -35.07
N VAL A 283 -10.59 31.81 -34.67
CA VAL A 283 -11.77 32.65 -34.42
C VAL A 283 -11.51 33.65 -33.29
N GLU A 284 -10.95 33.19 -32.16
CA GLU A 284 -10.64 34.05 -31.01
C GLU A 284 -9.58 35.11 -31.33
N SER A 285 -8.58 34.76 -32.13
CA SER A 285 -7.50 35.68 -32.53
C SER A 285 -7.84 36.55 -33.75
N GLY A 286 -8.99 36.33 -34.38
CA GLY A 286 -9.41 37.04 -35.61
C GLY A 286 -8.60 36.65 -36.85
N GLY A 287 -8.03 35.44 -36.88
CA GLY A 287 -7.27 34.88 -37.98
C GLY A 287 -8.14 34.17 -39.04
N ASP A 288 -7.50 33.37 -39.89
CA ASP A 288 -8.17 32.66 -41.00
C ASP A 288 -8.58 31.25 -40.57
N ALA A 289 -9.76 31.16 -39.96
CA ALA A 289 -10.35 29.88 -39.58
C ALA A 289 -10.88 29.07 -40.79
N HIS A 290 -11.09 29.71 -41.94
CA HIS A 290 -11.69 29.08 -43.12
C HIS A 290 -10.76 28.02 -43.75
N ARG A 291 -9.44 28.16 -43.57
CA ARG A 291 -8.44 27.18 -44.01
C ARG A 291 -8.60 25.77 -43.42
N PHE A 292 -9.33 25.63 -42.31
CA PHE A 292 -9.61 24.34 -41.67
C PHE A 292 -10.93 23.69 -42.13
N VAL A 293 -11.73 24.36 -42.98
CA VAL A 293 -13.06 23.88 -43.38
C VAL A 293 -12.98 22.58 -44.18
N ALA A 294 -12.00 22.42 -45.08
CA ALA A 294 -11.83 21.20 -45.87
C ALA A 294 -11.52 19.99 -44.96
N ALA A 295 -10.56 20.17 -44.07
CA ALA A 295 -10.20 19.28 -42.97
C ALA A 295 -11.41 18.87 -42.11
N ALA A 296 -12.19 19.84 -41.64
CA ALA A 296 -13.39 19.61 -40.83
C ALA A 296 -14.45 18.81 -41.60
N ARG A 297 -14.74 19.19 -42.85
CA ARG A 297 -15.69 18.47 -43.71
C ARG A 297 -15.33 17.00 -43.87
N ARG A 298 -14.05 16.70 -44.07
CA ARG A 298 -13.57 15.31 -44.20
C ARG A 298 -13.88 14.52 -42.93
N LEU A 299 -13.43 15.01 -41.77
CA LEU A 299 -13.62 14.35 -40.48
C LEU A 299 -15.09 14.16 -40.10
N LEU A 300 -15.95 15.12 -40.45
CA LEU A 300 -17.39 15.08 -40.17
C LEU A 300 -18.17 14.18 -41.15
N SER A 301 -17.59 13.82 -42.30
CA SER A 301 -18.26 13.04 -43.36
C SER A 301 -17.87 11.56 -43.40
N GLU A 302 -16.71 11.20 -42.87
CA GLU A 302 -16.21 9.82 -42.90
C GLU A 302 -16.90 8.95 -41.83
N SER A 303 -17.42 7.79 -42.24
CA SER A 303 -18.12 6.84 -41.36
C SER A 303 -17.28 6.33 -40.19
N GLU A 304 -15.96 6.37 -40.29
CA GLU A 304 -15.04 5.95 -39.24
C GLU A 304 -15.05 6.91 -38.03
N SER A 305 -15.72 8.06 -38.13
CA SER A 305 -16.00 8.96 -37.01
C SER A 305 -17.29 8.59 -36.26
N ASP A 306 -18.10 7.65 -36.77
CA ASP A 306 -19.31 7.12 -36.11
C ASP A 306 -18.91 6.13 -35.01
N ASP A 307 -18.62 6.70 -33.84
CA ASP A 307 -18.35 5.97 -32.62
C ASP A 307 -18.78 6.82 -31.43
N GLU A 308 -19.53 6.23 -30.49
CA GLU A 308 -20.04 6.92 -29.32
C GLU A 308 -18.94 7.62 -28.51
N TYR A 309 -17.74 7.04 -28.42
CA TYR A 309 -16.61 7.65 -27.73
C TYR A 309 -16.00 8.84 -28.48
N LEU A 310 -16.37 9.09 -29.74
CA LEU A 310 -15.96 10.24 -30.54
C LEU A 310 -17.06 11.32 -30.64
N ARG A 311 -18.29 11.03 -30.18
CA ARG A 311 -19.48 11.89 -30.31
C ARG A 311 -19.25 13.32 -29.79
N VAL A 312 -18.60 13.46 -28.64
CA VAL A 312 -18.37 14.76 -28.00
C VAL A 312 -17.39 15.62 -28.83
N GLU A 313 -16.24 15.07 -29.20
CA GLU A 313 -15.28 15.75 -30.08
C GLU A 313 -15.89 16.08 -31.44
N TYR A 314 -16.65 15.14 -32.02
CA TYR A 314 -17.38 15.37 -33.27
C TYR A 314 -18.34 16.55 -33.14
N ALA A 315 -19.17 16.56 -32.11
CA ALA A 315 -20.14 17.62 -31.86
C ALA A 315 -19.47 18.98 -31.69
N HIS A 316 -18.36 19.05 -30.95
CA HIS A 316 -17.60 20.28 -30.81
C HIS A 316 -17.04 20.78 -32.15
N LEU A 317 -16.53 19.88 -33.00
CA LEU A 317 -16.07 20.23 -34.35
C LEU A 317 -17.23 20.70 -35.23
N ALA A 318 -18.37 20.00 -35.21
CA ALA A 318 -19.55 20.34 -36.00
C ALA A 318 -20.08 21.74 -35.64
N ARG A 319 -20.19 22.06 -34.35
CA ARG A 319 -20.63 23.38 -33.85
C ARG A 319 -19.76 24.51 -34.37
N ILE A 320 -18.44 24.40 -34.21
CA ILE A 320 -17.55 25.48 -34.63
C ILE A 320 -17.41 25.57 -36.16
N ALA A 321 -17.38 24.44 -36.86
CA ALA A 321 -17.23 24.44 -38.32
C ALA A 321 -18.45 25.03 -39.02
N THR A 322 -19.67 24.75 -38.52
CA THR A 322 -20.91 25.33 -39.05
C THR A 322 -21.08 26.81 -38.69
N GLN A 323 -20.57 27.23 -37.53
CA GLN A 323 -20.51 28.64 -37.16
C GLN A 323 -19.60 29.44 -38.12
N ILE A 324 -18.47 28.87 -38.54
CA ILE A 324 -17.53 29.49 -39.48
C ILE A 324 -18.05 29.43 -40.92
N ASP A 325 -18.54 28.26 -41.35
CA ASP A 325 -19.10 28.03 -42.66
C ASP A 325 -20.29 27.07 -42.57
N TYR A 326 -21.49 27.63 -42.59
CA TYR A 326 -22.73 26.86 -42.46
C TYR A 326 -22.88 25.78 -43.55
N SER A 327 -22.19 25.91 -44.69
CA SER A 327 -22.23 24.89 -45.74
C SER A 327 -21.67 23.54 -45.26
N VAL A 328 -20.88 23.49 -44.17
CA VAL A 328 -20.39 22.26 -43.55
C VAL A 328 -21.55 21.38 -43.05
N SER A 329 -22.67 21.98 -42.62
CA SER A 329 -23.86 21.24 -42.15
C SER A 329 -24.36 20.22 -43.18
N SER A 330 -24.09 20.43 -44.48
CA SER A 330 -24.48 19.54 -45.57
C SER A 330 -23.91 18.12 -45.48
N VAL A 331 -22.82 17.90 -44.72
CA VAL A 331 -22.24 16.56 -44.55
C VAL A 331 -22.78 15.81 -43.33
N ILE A 332 -23.47 16.49 -42.41
CA ILE A 332 -23.96 15.91 -41.15
C ILE A 332 -25.14 14.96 -41.41
N THR A 333 -26.13 15.38 -42.21
CA THR A 333 -27.29 14.54 -42.56
C THR A 333 -26.91 13.21 -43.21
N PRO A 334 -26.11 13.15 -44.30
CA PRO A 334 -25.75 11.88 -44.90
C PRO A 334 -24.88 11.01 -43.98
N PHE A 335 -24.05 11.62 -43.13
CA PHE A 335 -23.28 10.88 -42.12
C PHE A 335 -24.20 10.19 -41.10
N LEU A 336 -25.12 10.92 -40.47
CA LEU A 336 -26.04 10.36 -39.47
C LEU A 336 -27.05 9.37 -40.06
N GLU A 337 -27.48 9.56 -41.31
CA GLU A 337 -28.31 8.56 -42.01
C GLU A 337 -27.54 7.24 -42.23
N GLN A 338 -26.26 7.33 -42.59
CA GLN A 338 -25.42 6.16 -42.78
C GLN A 338 -25.16 5.44 -41.45
N ALA A 339 -24.81 6.20 -40.40
CA ALA A 339 -24.60 5.71 -39.04
C ALA A 339 -25.83 4.94 -38.53
N TYR A 340 -26.99 5.57 -38.58
CA TYR A 340 -28.25 4.97 -38.13
C TYR A 340 -28.61 3.68 -38.88
N ARG A 341 -28.33 3.60 -40.19
CA ARG A 341 -28.52 2.35 -40.96
C ARG A 341 -27.54 1.25 -40.53
N ALA A 342 -26.30 1.61 -40.23
CA ALA A 342 -25.28 0.67 -39.77
C ALA A 342 -25.62 0.12 -38.38
N ASP A 343 -26.06 0.98 -37.46
CA ASP A 343 -26.52 0.60 -36.12
C ASP A 343 -27.70 -0.36 -36.19
N LEU A 344 -28.74 -0.02 -36.96
CA LEU A 344 -29.89 -0.90 -37.13
C LEU A 344 -29.49 -2.28 -37.69
N ALA A 345 -28.56 -2.32 -38.64
CA ALA A 345 -28.06 -3.57 -39.19
C ALA A 345 -27.29 -4.39 -38.14
N TRP A 346 -26.39 -3.74 -37.39
CA TRP A 346 -25.60 -4.37 -36.34
C TRP A 346 -26.46 -4.89 -35.18
N MET A 347 -27.44 -4.10 -34.73
CA MET A 347 -28.36 -4.45 -33.65
C MET A 347 -29.26 -5.63 -34.05
N ARG A 348 -29.78 -5.66 -35.29
CA ARG A 348 -30.54 -6.81 -35.80
C ARG A 348 -29.72 -8.09 -35.86
N GLU A 349 -28.43 -8.00 -36.15
CA GLU A 349 -27.55 -9.16 -36.22
C GLU A 349 -27.16 -9.70 -34.83
N ARG A 350 -27.04 -8.84 -33.81
CA ARG A 350 -26.37 -9.19 -32.54
C ARG A 350 -27.22 -9.09 -31.27
N LEU A 351 -28.31 -8.35 -31.28
CA LEU A 351 -29.09 -8.05 -30.06
C LEU A 351 -30.45 -8.74 -29.99
N VAL A 352 -30.81 -9.59 -30.96
CA VAL A 352 -32.06 -10.38 -30.93
C VAL A 352 -31.80 -11.76 -30.34
N PRO A 353 -32.29 -12.09 -29.12
CA PRO A 353 -32.20 -13.43 -28.55
C PRO A 353 -33.03 -14.44 -29.36
N GLU A 354 -32.58 -15.70 -29.43
CA GLU A 354 -33.40 -16.77 -30.03
C GLU A 354 -34.69 -16.95 -29.24
N GLY A 355 -35.85 -16.71 -29.88
CA GLY A 355 -37.18 -16.93 -29.32
C GLY A 355 -38.01 -15.68 -28.99
N THR A 356 -37.46 -14.47 -29.18
CA THR A 356 -38.23 -13.21 -29.01
C THR A 356 -39.22 -13.00 -30.16
N ASP A 357 -40.39 -12.43 -29.88
CA ASP A 357 -41.36 -12.04 -30.91
C ASP A 357 -40.73 -11.01 -31.88
N PRO A 358 -40.77 -11.24 -33.21
CA PRO A 358 -40.13 -10.35 -34.18
C PRO A 358 -40.65 -8.91 -34.15
N GLY A 359 -41.92 -8.69 -33.81
CA GLY A 359 -42.50 -7.34 -33.72
C GLY A 359 -41.99 -6.56 -32.51
N GLN A 360 -41.88 -7.23 -31.36
CA GLN A 360 -41.30 -6.65 -30.16
C GLN A 360 -39.80 -6.38 -30.30
N ALA A 361 -39.04 -7.32 -30.86
CA ALA A 361 -37.60 -7.17 -31.07
C ALA A 361 -37.27 -5.99 -31.99
N GLU A 362 -38.04 -5.80 -33.08
CA GLU A 362 -37.83 -4.68 -34.00
C GLU A 362 -38.14 -3.33 -33.33
N ALA A 363 -39.19 -3.25 -32.50
CA ALA A 363 -39.50 -2.04 -31.76
C ALA A 363 -38.40 -1.66 -30.75
N GLU A 364 -37.83 -2.64 -30.04
CA GLU A 364 -36.72 -2.43 -29.10
C GLU A 364 -35.41 -2.01 -29.80
N ILE A 365 -35.12 -2.58 -30.97
CA ILE A 365 -33.98 -2.17 -31.80
C ILE A 365 -34.14 -0.72 -32.26
N GLN A 366 -35.35 -0.37 -32.70
CA GLN A 366 -35.64 0.97 -33.18
C GLN A 366 -35.53 2.01 -32.05
N ASP A 367 -36.09 1.72 -30.87
CA ASP A 367 -35.94 2.58 -29.69
C ASP A 367 -34.47 2.79 -29.29
N LYS A 368 -33.64 1.74 -29.33
CA LYS A 368 -32.20 1.85 -29.04
C LYS A 368 -31.46 2.70 -30.07
N ALA A 369 -31.74 2.50 -31.36
CA ALA A 369 -31.14 3.29 -32.43
C ALA A 369 -31.58 4.76 -32.36
N ASP A 370 -32.84 5.01 -32.01
CA ASP A 370 -33.39 6.37 -31.85
C ASP A 370 -32.76 7.09 -30.65
N ARG A 371 -32.52 6.39 -29.52
CA ARG A 371 -31.77 6.95 -28.38
C ARG A 371 -30.32 7.27 -28.71
N TYR A 372 -29.63 6.41 -29.46
CA TYR A 372 -28.28 6.69 -29.95
C TYR A 372 -28.28 7.95 -30.82
N ARG A 373 -29.19 8.02 -31.79
CA ARG A 373 -29.35 9.16 -32.69
C ARG A 373 -29.71 10.45 -31.95
N HIS A 374 -30.57 10.37 -30.93
CA HIS A 374 -30.94 11.47 -30.05
C HIS A 374 -29.71 12.04 -29.32
N GLY A 375 -28.86 11.18 -28.77
CA GLY A 375 -27.59 11.57 -28.15
C GLY A 375 -26.66 12.35 -29.08
N TRP A 376 -26.56 11.94 -30.35
CA TRP A 376 -25.76 12.63 -31.37
C TRP A 376 -26.35 13.98 -31.78
N LEU A 377 -27.66 14.04 -32.04
CA LEU A 377 -28.33 15.28 -32.42
C LEU A 377 -28.28 16.32 -31.28
N ALA A 378 -28.54 15.90 -30.04
CA ALA A 378 -28.44 16.77 -28.87
C ALA A 378 -27.00 17.27 -28.66
N ALA A 379 -25.99 16.42 -28.89
CA ALA A 379 -24.59 16.80 -28.80
C ALA A 379 -24.20 17.82 -29.86
N ILE A 380 -24.54 17.60 -31.13
CA ILE A 380 -24.27 18.58 -32.20
C ILE A 380 -24.99 19.90 -31.88
N GLY A 381 -26.21 19.84 -31.37
CA GLY A 381 -26.96 20.99 -30.90
C GLY A 381 -27.71 21.70 -32.03
N HIS A 382 -28.86 22.26 -31.67
CA HIS A 382 -29.85 22.80 -32.61
C HIS A 382 -29.27 23.72 -33.69
N ASP A 383 -28.42 24.69 -33.32
CA ASP A 383 -27.92 25.72 -34.24
C ASP A 383 -26.93 25.19 -35.29
N ALA A 384 -26.28 24.05 -35.02
CA ALA A 384 -25.34 23.41 -35.94
C ALA A 384 -26.00 22.37 -36.86
N LEU A 385 -27.26 22.01 -36.59
CA LEU A 385 -28.03 21.04 -37.37
C LEU A 385 -28.72 21.70 -38.57
N PRO A 386 -28.77 21.02 -39.74
CA PRO A 386 -29.69 21.36 -40.82
C PRO A 386 -31.16 21.36 -40.35
N PRO A 387 -32.06 22.11 -41.02
CA PRO A 387 -33.47 22.23 -40.62
C PRO A 387 -34.19 20.89 -40.44
N GLU A 388 -33.89 19.92 -41.30
CA GLU A 388 -34.52 18.60 -41.25
C GLU A 388 -34.18 17.84 -39.95
N LEU A 389 -32.94 17.99 -39.46
CA LEU A 389 -32.46 17.36 -38.23
C LEU A 389 -32.85 18.15 -36.97
N GLN A 390 -33.11 19.46 -37.08
CA GLN A 390 -33.70 20.25 -36.00
C GLN A 390 -35.11 19.78 -35.67
N GLU A 391 -35.93 19.54 -36.70
CA GLU A 391 -37.28 18.97 -36.53
C GLU A 391 -37.23 17.55 -35.96
N GLU A 392 -36.22 16.77 -36.31
CA GLU A 392 -36.01 15.42 -35.78
C GLU A 392 -35.61 15.44 -34.30
N LEU A 393 -34.65 16.30 -33.92
CA LEU A 393 -34.25 16.49 -32.52
C LEU A 393 -35.44 16.89 -31.65
N ALA A 394 -36.26 17.85 -32.09
CA ALA A 394 -37.44 18.28 -31.35
C ALA A 394 -38.47 17.17 -31.13
N LYS A 395 -38.59 16.21 -32.07
CA LYS A 395 -39.46 15.03 -31.92
C LYS A 395 -38.89 14.03 -30.92
N LEU A 396 -37.57 13.82 -30.95
CA LEU A 396 -36.88 12.91 -30.03
C LEU A 396 -36.88 13.46 -28.60
N ASP A 397 -36.64 14.76 -28.42
CA ASP A 397 -36.77 15.44 -27.11
C ASP A 397 -38.20 15.32 -26.56
N ALA A 398 -39.22 15.48 -27.40
CA ALA A 398 -40.61 15.31 -26.98
C ALA A 398 -40.97 13.86 -26.60
N THR A 399 -40.24 12.87 -27.13
CA THR A 399 -40.51 11.44 -26.93
C THR A 399 -39.70 10.86 -25.77
N HIS A 400 -38.43 11.23 -25.64
CA HIS A 400 -37.47 10.66 -24.69
C HIS A 400 -37.05 11.62 -23.57
N GLY A 401 -37.50 12.89 -23.62
CA GLY A 401 -37.04 13.97 -22.74
C GLY A 401 -35.80 14.67 -23.29
N GLU A 402 -35.52 15.90 -22.84
CA GLU A 402 -34.29 16.61 -23.23
C GLU A 402 -33.07 15.99 -22.55
N ILE A 403 -31.97 15.82 -23.28
CA ILE A 403 -30.69 15.38 -22.69
C ILE A 403 -30.02 16.59 -22.04
N GLU A 404 -29.97 16.63 -20.70
CA GLU A 404 -29.45 17.77 -19.95
C GLU A 404 -27.95 18.04 -20.20
N LYS A 405 -27.15 16.98 -20.33
CA LYS A 405 -25.68 17.06 -20.50
C LYS A 405 -25.22 16.34 -21.77
N PRO A 406 -25.57 16.84 -22.96
CA PRO A 406 -25.30 16.11 -24.20
C PRO A 406 -23.81 16.12 -24.59
N LEU A 407 -22.96 16.87 -23.90
CA LEU A 407 -21.51 16.88 -24.12
C LEU A 407 -20.72 16.12 -23.03
N GLU A 408 -21.41 15.39 -22.16
CA GLU A 408 -20.75 14.50 -21.19
C GLU A 408 -20.15 13.28 -21.93
N PRO A 409 -18.82 13.02 -21.80
CA PRO A 409 -18.18 11.92 -22.50
C PRO A 409 -18.59 10.54 -21.97
N LEU A 410 -18.72 9.57 -22.88
CA LEU A 410 -18.94 8.18 -22.50
C LEU A 410 -17.73 7.63 -21.72
N GLY A 411 -17.97 6.85 -20.67
CA GLY A 411 -16.90 6.20 -19.91
C GLY A 411 -16.20 7.07 -18.86
N GLN A 412 -16.70 8.28 -18.56
CA GLN A 412 -16.44 8.89 -17.25
C GLN A 412 -17.08 8.00 -16.17
N VAL A 413 -16.31 7.03 -15.69
CA VAL A 413 -16.63 6.33 -14.45
C VAL A 413 -16.37 7.34 -13.34
N THR A 414 -17.39 8.10 -12.96
CA THR A 414 -17.48 8.49 -11.55
C THR A 414 -17.43 7.17 -10.80
N THR A 415 -16.34 6.92 -10.08
CA THR A 415 -16.21 5.76 -9.19
C THR A 415 -17.54 5.57 -8.51
N TRP A 416 -18.21 4.47 -8.81
CA TRP A 416 -19.45 4.13 -8.16
C TRP A 416 -19.12 3.90 -6.69
N THR A 417 -19.60 4.80 -5.83
CA THR A 417 -19.45 4.70 -4.37
C THR A 417 -20.47 3.73 -3.81
N GLY A 418 -20.28 2.44 -4.07
CA GLY A 418 -21.02 1.38 -3.39
C GLY A 418 -22.54 1.41 -3.60
N PRO A 419 -23.27 0.43 -3.07
CA PRO A 419 -24.70 0.32 -3.30
C PRO A 419 -25.43 1.58 -2.80
N ASN A 420 -26.21 2.19 -3.69
CA ASN A 420 -26.96 3.42 -3.42
C ASN A 420 -28.28 3.10 -2.72
N ALA A 421 -28.78 4.04 -1.92
CA ALA A 421 -30.12 3.93 -1.34
C ALA A 421 -31.17 4.44 -2.33
N HIS A 422 -32.38 3.88 -2.28
CA HIS A 422 -33.53 4.39 -3.04
C HIS A 422 -34.03 5.70 -2.42
N THR A 423 -34.06 5.72 -1.10
CA THR A 423 -34.44 6.84 -0.25
C THR A 423 -33.23 7.23 0.60
N SER A 424 -32.77 8.47 0.49
CA SER A 424 -31.59 8.98 1.19
C SER A 424 -31.77 9.04 2.71
N GLN A 425 -30.66 9.20 3.45
CA GLN A 425 -30.71 9.36 4.90
C GLN A 425 -31.51 10.60 5.31
N GLU A 426 -31.32 11.72 4.61
CA GLU A 426 -32.03 12.97 4.85
C GLU A 426 -33.53 12.83 4.61
N GLU A 427 -33.93 12.22 3.49
CA GLU A 427 -35.35 11.99 3.18
C GLU A 427 -36.00 11.05 4.21
N MET A 428 -35.32 9.97 4.61
CA MET A 428 -35.83 9.08 5.66
C MET A 428 -35.96 9.78 7.02
N ALA A 429 -35.09 10.73 7.33
CA ALA A 429 -35.15 11.50 8.58
C ALA A 429 -36.38 12.43 8.65
N GLU A 430 -36.91 12.85 7.50
CA GLU A 430 -38.11 13.69 7.39
C GLU A 430 -39.42 12.87 7.43
N MET A 431 -39.36 11.55 7.19
CA MET A 431 -40.53 10.67 7.18
C MET A 431 -41.09 10.41 8.58
N ALA A 432 -42.41 10.29 8.68
CA ALA A 432 -43.03 9.78 9.90
C ALA A 432 -42.71 8.28 10.11
N PRO A 433 -42.65 7.75 11.36
CA PRO A 433 -42.22 6.36 11.61
C PRO A 433 -42.98 5.29 10.80
N LEU A 434 -44.31 5.43 10.66
CA LEU A 434 -45.13 4.50 9.87
C LEU A 434 -44.90 4.64 8.36
N GLU A 435 -44.61 5.85 7.89
CA GLU A 435 -44.31 6.15 6.50
C GLU A 435 -42.95 5.56 6.10
N LEU A 436 -41.94 5.69 6.97
CA LEU A 436 -40.63 5.07 6.76
C LEU A 436 -40.73 3.54 6.63
N VAL A 437 -41.51 2.89 7.50
CA VAL A 437 -41.72 1.43 7.41
C VAL A 437 -42.48 1.04 6.14
N ALA A 438 -43.49 1.82 5.74
CA ALA A 438 -44.22 1.56 4.49
C ALA A 438 -43.32 1.74 3.25
N CYS A 439 -42.42 2.74 3.28
CA CYS A 439 -41.43 2.98 2.24
C CYS A 439 -40.47 1.78 2.12
N LEU A 440 -39.89 1.33 3.23
CA LEU A 440 -38.96 0.18 3.22
C LEU A 440 -39.65 -1.14 2.86
N ALA A 441 -40.87 -1.38 3.34
CA ALA A 441 -41.60 -2.62 3.06
C ALA A 441 -42.15 -2.70 1.62
N GLY A 442 -42.44 -1.55 1.02
CA GLY A 442 -43.01 -1.46 -0.32
C GLY A 442 -41.98 -1.37 -1.44
N TRP A 443 -40.70 -1.20 -1.11
CA TRP A 443 -39.63 -1.12 -2.09
C TRP A 443 -39.13 -2.51 -2.50
N HIS A 444 -39.00 -2.70 -3.81
CA HIS A 444 -38.57 -3.93 -4.47
C HIS A 444 -37.49 -3.61 -5.50
N ASP A 445 -36.42 -4.42 -5.55
CA ASP A 445 -35.43 -4.31 -6.61
C ASP A 445 -35.94 -5.00 -7.88
N THR A 446 -36.37 -4.20 -8.85
CA THR A 446 -36.86 -4.70 -10.14
C THR A 446 -35.78 -4.85 -11.21
N ASP A 447 -34.56 -4.38 -10.97
CA ASP A 447 -33.58 -4.15 -12.04
C ASP A 447 -32.41 -5.12 -12.07
N GLY A 448 -32.10 -5.84 -10.98
CA GLY A 448 -31.22 -7.02 -10.96
C GLY A 448 -29.89 -6.89 -11.71
N ARG A 449 -29.40 -5.66 -11.90
CA ARG A 449 -28.27 -5.29 -12.74
C ARG A 449 -27.23 -4.55 -11.91
N TRP A 450 -25.98 -4.97 -12.05
CA TRP A 450 -24.82 -4.31 -11.45
C TRP A 450 -24.67 -2.87 -12.01
N GLY A 451 -24.79 -1.85 -11.15
CA GLY A 451 -24.74 -0.42 -11.54
C GLY A 451 -25.08 0.56 -10.40
N PRO A 452 -25.17 1.88 -10.66
CA PRO A 452 -25.53 2.93 -9.68
C PRO A 452 -26.97 2.89 -9.18
N ASN A 453 -27.71 1.84 -9.48
CA ASN A 453 -29.10 1.73 -9.08
C ASN A 453 -29.21 1.49 -7.58
N PRO A 454 -30.31 1.94 -6.96
CA PRO A 454 -30.64 1.60 -5.60
C PRO A 454 -30.66 0.09 -5.36
N SER A 455 -30.17 -0.34 -4.20
CA SER A 455 -30.05 -1.75 -3.84
C SER A 455 -30.56 -1.96 -2.39
N HIS A 456 -30.99 -3.18 -2.03
CA HIS A 456 -31.41 -3.49 -0.65
C HIS A 456 -30.28 -3.26 0.35
N GLU A 457 -29.05 -3.66 0.01
CA GLU A 457 -27.87 -3.39 0.85
C GLU A 457 -27.57 -1.89 0.93
N GLY A 458 -27.71 -1.15 -0.17
CA GLY A 458 -27.50 0.30 -0.21
C GLY A 458 -28.52 1.06 0.65
N GLN A 459 -29.80 0.71 0.53
CA GLN A 459 -30.86 1.23 1.39
C GLN A 459 -30.64 0.84 2.85
N GLY A 460 -30.18 -0.39 3.11
CA GLY A 460 -29.80 -0.87 4.44
C GLY A 460 -28.70 -0.02 5.07
N ARG A 461 -27.64 0.30 4.33
CA ARG A 461 -26.54 1.15 4.83
C ARG A 461 -27.02 2.57 5.19
N ALA A 462 -27.81 3.20 4.33
CA ALA A 462 -28.40 4.50 4.63
C ALA A 462 -29.30 4.44 5.87
N LEU A 463 -30.06 3.34 6.04
CA LEU A 463 -30.91 3.13 7.21
C LEU A 463 -30.09 2.94 8.50
N ALA A 464 -29.02 2.15 8.45
CA ALA A 464 -28.12 1.97 9.59
C ALA A 464 -27.45 3.30 9.99
N ALA A 465 -27.02 4.11 9.01
CA ALA A 465 -26.46 5.44 9.23
C ALA A 465 -27.46 6.43 9.83
N LEU A 466 -28.72 6.40 9.37
CA LEU A 466 -29.81 7.15 10.00
C LEU A 466 -29.95 6.76 11.46
N LEU A 467 -30.11 5.47 11.76
CA LEU A 467 -30.34 5.01 13.12
C LEU A 467 -29.15 5.22 14.05
N ALA A 468 -27.93 5.21 13.53
CA ALA A 468 -26.72 5.55 14.27
C ALA A 468 -26.75 7.00 14.82
N THR A 469 -27.53 7.90 14.21
CA THR A 469 -27.65 9.32 14.61
C THR A 469 -29.03 9.68 15.15
N TYR A 470 -30.07 8.99 14.70
CA TYR A 470 -31.47 9.18 15.09
C TYR A 470 -32.15 7.83 15.40
N PRO A 471 -31.80 7.18 16.52
CA PRO A 471 -32.28 5.82 16.85
C PRO A 471 -33.79 5.72 17.08
N MET A 472 -34.47 6.84 17.29
CA MET A 472 -35.93 6.93 17.50
C MET A 472 -36.75 6.94 16.20
N ALA A 473 -36.14 6.79 15.02
CA ALA A 473 -36.83 6.90 13.72
C ALA A 473 -38.05 5.98 13.58
N PHE A 474 -38.07 4.85 14.28
CA PHE A 474 -39.19 3.89 14.27
C PHE A 474 -40.10 3.93 15.50
N HIS A 475 -39.88 4.88 16.42
CA HIS A 475 -40.56 4.89 17.71
C HIS A 475 -42.09 4.78 17.58
N GLY A 476 -42.69 3.85 18.32
CA GLY A 476 -44.14 3.62 18.32
C GLY A 476 -44.67 2.72 17.20
N VAL A 477 -43.83 2.25 16.26
CA VAL A 477 -44.26 1.28 15.23
C VAL A 477 -44.18 -0.16 15.76
N PRO A 478 -45.30 -0.90 15.87
CA PRO A 478 -45.27 -2.29 16.33
C PRO A 478 -44.87 -3.27 15.22
N ALA A 479 -44.35 -4.43 15.64
CA ALA A 479 -44.10 -5.60 14.78
C ALA A 479 -43.23 -5.31 13.54
N LEU A 480 -42.10 -4.61 13.72
CA LEU A 480 -41.14 -4.33 12.64
C LEU A 480 -40.66 -5.61 11.94
N GLY A 481 -40.39 -6.66 12.73
CA GLY A 481 -39.92 -7.95 12.23
C GLY A 481 -40.85 -8.62 11.23
N GLU A 482 -42.18 -8.46 11.39
CA GLU A 482 -43.18 -9.04 10.47
C GLU A 482 -43.33 -8.23 9.17
N LYS A 483 -42.79 -7.01 9.13
CA LYS A 483 -43.03 -6.04 8.05
C LYS A 483 -41.85 -5.85 7.11
N LEU A 484 -40.64 -6.19 7.53
CA LEU A 484 -39.41 -5.86 6.83
C LEU A 484 -38.59 -7.12 6.54
N ARG A 485 -37.90 -7.09 5.40
CA ARG A 485 -36.97 -8.15 4.94
C ARG A 485 -35.69 -8.23 5.82
N PRO A 486 -35.01 -9.40 5.85
CA PRO A 486 -33.87 -9.63 6.73
C PRO A 486 -32.75 -8.57 6.62
N THR A 487 -32.45 -8.10 5.41
CA THR A 487 -31.46 -7.05 5.13
C THR A 487 -31.71 -5.77 5.93
N TYR A 488 -32.98 -5.33 6.02
CA TYR A 488 -33.34 -4.14 6.79
C TYR A 488 -33.39 -4.41 8.28
N LEU A 489 -33.80 -5.60 8.71
CA LEU A 489 -33.74 -5.98 10.12
C LEU A 489 -32.28 -6.00 10.61
N ARG A 490 -31.36 -6.56 9.82
CA ARG A 490 -29.91 -6.50 10.07
C ARG A 490 -29.43 -5.06 10.19
N ALA A 491 -29.77 -4.21 9.21
CA ALA A 491 -29.37 -2.81 9.20
C ALA A 491 -29.90 -2.02 10.41
N ILE A 492 -31.14 -2.28 10.84
CA ILE A 492 -31.74 -1.68 12.04
C ILE A 492 -30.92 -2.04 13.29
N LEU A 493 -30.62 -3.32 13.47
CA LEU A 493 -29.86 -3.82 14.61
C LEU A 493 -28.43 -3.26 14.62
N GLN A 494 -27.78 -3.17 13.46
CA GLN A 494 -26.45 -2.55 13.31
C GLN A 494 -26.47 -1.04 13.60
N GLY A 495 -27.48 -0.33 13.12
CA GLY A 495 -27.66 1.10 13.39
C GLY A 495 -27.88 1.38 14.87
N TRP A 496 -28.71 0.57 15.55
CA TRP A 496 -28.89 0.67 17.00
C TRP A 496 -27.62 0.29 17.79
N ASP A 497 -26.85 -0.69 17.36
CA ASP A 497 -25.54 -1.01 17.96
C ASP A 497 -24.58 0.18 17.87
N ALA A 498 -24.53 0.84 16.71
CA ALA A 498 -23.72 2.04 16.50
C ALA A 498 -24.21 3.24 17.33
N ALA A 499 -25.52 3.52 17.34
CA ALA A 499 -26.13 4.57 18.15
C ALA A 499 -25.85 4.36 19.63
N LEU A 500 -25.96 3.11 20.08
CA LEU A 500 -25.68 2.74 21.45
C LEU A 500 -24.19 2.94 21.77
N LYS A 501 -23.24 2.58 20.88
CA LYS A 501 -21.81 2.89 21.07
C LYS A 501 -21.51 4.39 21.10
N ALA A 502 -22.36 5.21 20.48
CA ALA A 502 -22.31 6.67 20.53
C ALA A 502 -23.10 7.28 21.71
N ASP A 503 -23.50 6.45 22.69
CA ASP A 503 -24.25 6.83 23.90
C ASP A 503 -25.62 7.50 23.66
N LEU A 504 -26.27 7.18 22.53
CA LEU A 504 -27.64 7.62 22.24
C LEU A 504 -28.69 6.69 22.85
N GLU A 505 -29.80 7.25 23.32
CA GLU A 505 -30.93 6.50 23.91
C GLU A 505 -31.70 5.70 22.86
N LEU A 506 -32.07 4.45 23.18
CA LEU A 506 -32.87 3.57 22.34
C LEU A 506 -34.26 3.32 22.96
N ASP A 507 -35.24 2.95 22.14
CA ASP A 507 -36.52 2.45 22.62
C ASP A 507 -36.35 1.00 23.08
N TRP A 508 -36.05 0.81 24.36
CA TRP A 508 -35.75 -0.51 24.94
C TRP A 508 -36.84 -1.55 24.68
N ARG A 509 -38.11 -1.10 24.62
CA ARG A 509 -39.23 -1.99 24.32
C ARG A 509 -39.15 -2.49 22.90
N GLN A 510 -39.02 -1.58 21.94
CA GLN A 510 -38.96 -1.90 20.52
C GLN A 510 -37.72 -2.74 20.18
N VAL A 511 -36.57 -2.42 20.77
CA VAL A 511 -35.34 -3.22 20.64
C VAL A 511 -35.56 -4.64 21.15
N ALA A 512 -36.14 -4.81 22.34
CA ALA A 512 -36.41 -6.14 22.90
C ALA A 512 -37.40 -6.94 22.06
N GLU A 513 -38.46 -6.31 21.54
CA GLU A 513 -39.43 -6.95 20.66
C GLU A 513 -38.79 -7.41 19.34
N LEU A 514 -37.93 -6.58 18.71
CA LEU A 514 -37.28 -6.95 17.46
C LEU A 514 -36.22 -8.04 17.66
N VAL A 515 -35.37 -7.92 18.67
CA VAL A 515 -34.35 -8.94 18.99
C VAL A 515 -35.02 -10.28 19.31
N GLU A 516 -36.10 -10.27 20.11
CA GLU A 516 -36.86 -11.49 20.42
C GLU A 516 -37.46 -12.13 19.16
N PHE A 517 -37.99 -11.33 18.25
CA PHE A 517 -38.51 -11.81 16.96
C PHE A 517 -37.41 -12.43 16.09
N VAL A 518 -36.31 -11.71 15.86
CA VAL A 518 -35.23 -12.14 14.97
C VAL A 518 -34.58 -13.43 15.46
N LEU A 519 -34.31 -13.53 16.77
CA LEU A 519 -33.72 -14.74 17.35
C LEU A 519 -34.70 -15.92 17.35
N GLY A 520 -35.99 -15.65 17.54
CA GLY A 520 -37.05 -16.67 17.52
C GLY A 520 -37.51 -17.12 16.13
N HIS A 521 -37.08 -16.45 15.06
CA HIS A 521 -37.45 -16.80 13.68
C HIS A 521 -36.60 -17.95 13.14
N ASP A 522 -37.17 -18.78 12.26
CA ASP A 522 -36.41 -19.77 11.50
C ASP A 522 -35.39 -19.08 10.57
N LEU A 523 -34.34 -19.78 10.13
CA LEU A 523 -33.36 -19.16 9.21
C LEU A 523 -34.02 -18.74 7.90
N GLU A 524 -34.88 -19.58 7.31
CA GLU A 524 -35.55 -19.32 6.04
C GLU A 524 -36.44 -18.07 6.10
N SER A 525 -36.28 -17.19 5.11
CA SER A 525 -37.12 -15.99 4.95
C SER A 525 -38.40 -16.35 4.18
N THR A 526 -39.54 -15.81 4.61
CA THR A 526 -40.80 -15.91 3.84
C THR A 526 -40.85 -14.93 2.67
N LEU A 527 -39.99 -13.91 2.67
CA LEU A 527 -39.79 -13.00 1.55
C LEU A 527 -38.68 -13.54 0.66
N PRO A 528 -38.91 -13.71 -0.66
CA PRO A 528 -37.85 -14.14 -1.57
C PRO A 528 -36.73 -13.10 -1.61
N ALA A 529 -35.50 -13.60 -1.71
CA ALA A 529 -34.36 -12.73 -1.94
C ALA A 529 -34.50 -12.04 -3.32
N GLU A 530 -34.25 -10.75 -3.36
CA GLU A 530 -34.24 -9.92 -4.56
C GLU A 530 -32.81 -9.46 -4.86
N GLY A 531 -32.45 -9.21 -6.12
CA GLY A 531 -31.07 -8.84 -6.47
C GLY A 531 -30.07 -10.01 -6.43
N ASP A 532 -28.78 -9.69 -6.23
CA ASP A 532 -27.69 -10.68 -6.19
C ASP A 532 -27.34 -11.14 -4.75
N ASP A 533 -26.41 -12.09 -4.63
CA ASP A 533 -25.98 -12.67 -3.35
C ASP A 533 -25.41 -11.66 -2.33
N PHE A 534 -25.05 -10.46 -2.79
CA PHE A 534 -24.46 -9.39 -1.97
C PHE A 534 -25.43 -8.22 -1.73
N ASP A 535 -26.56 -8.17 -2.43
CA ASP A 535 -27.55 -7.11 -2.27
C ASP A 535 -28.59 -7.41 -1.19
N ASP A 536 -29.06 -8.64 -1.11
CA ASP A 536 -30.16 -8.99 -0.23
C ASP A 536 -29.90 -10.29 0.54
N ASP A 537 -30.09 -10.21 1.85
CA ASP A 537 -29.91 -11.31 2.76
C ASP A 537 -30.90 -12.44 2.42
N LYS A 538 -30.37 -13.55 1.91
CA LYS A 538 -31.14 -14.74 1.52
C LYS A 538 -31.96 -15.36 2.65
N ASN A 539 -31.57 -15.10 3.89
CA ASN A 539 -32.12 -15.70 5.09
C ASN A 539 -31.83 -14.82 6.32
N PHE A 540 -32.35 -15.18 7.49
CA PHE A 540 -32.22 -14.41 8.74
C PHE A 540 -30.83 -14.45 9.38
N ARG A 541 -29.82 -15.11 8.79
CA ARG A 541 -28.50 -15.28 9.42
C ARG A 541 -27.86 -13.95 9.79
N GLY A 542 -27.75 -13.03 8.82
CA GLY A 542 -27.15 -11.71 9.04
C GLY A 542 -27.90 -10.88 10.10
N ALA A 543 -29.23 -10.97 10.14
CA ALA A 543 -30.04 -10.31 11.16
C ALA A 543 -29.83 -10.94 12.55
N LYS A 544 -29.72 -12.27 12.66
CA LYS A 544 -29.41 -12.96 13.92
C LYS A 544 -28.02 -12.59 14.44
N ASP A 545 -27.01 -12.51 13.58
CA ASP A 545 -25.66 -12.05 13.94
C ASP A 545 -25.70 -10.63 14.51
N ALA A 546 -26.37 -9.71 13.82
CA ALA A 546 -26.53 -8.34 14.30
C ALA A 546 -27.30 -8.26 15.63
N ALA A 547 -28.28 -9.15 15.85
CA ALA A 547 -29.03 -9.22 17.11
C ALA A 547 -28.15 -9.68 18.28
N VAL A 548 -27.31 -10.70 18.07
CA VAL A 548 -26.35 -11.19 19.08
C VAL A 548 -25.30 -10.12 19.40
N ASP A 549 -24.79 -9.43 18.38
CA ASP A 549 -23.82 -8.35 18.57
C ASP A 549 -24.40 -7.15 19.32
N LEU A 550 -25.65 -6.78 19.03
CA LEU A 550 -26.37 -5.75 19.80
C LEU A 550 -26.61 -6.21 21.24
N LEU A 551 -27.08 -7.45 21.47
CA LEU A 551 -27.24 -8.02 22.81
C LEU A 551 -25.94 -7.97 23.61
N LYS A 552 -24.81 -8.31 22.99
CA LYS A 552 -23.47 -8.23 23.59
C LYS A 552 -23.12 -6.82 24.06
N GLN A 553 -23.61 -5.76 23.40
CA GLN A 553 -23.46 -4.39 23.92
C GLN A 553 -24.49 -4.04 25.00
N LEU A 554 -25.73 -4.51 24.85
CA LEU A 554 -26.84 -4.21 25.78
C LEU A 554 -26.62 -4.83 27.17
N VAL A 555 -25.93 -5.97 27.27
CA VAL A 555 -25.62 -6.62 28.55
C VAL A 555 -24.39 -6.03 29.27
N LYS A 556 -23.73 -5.01 28.70
CA LYS A 556 -22.63 -4.33 29.38
C LYS A 556 -23.19 -3.36 30.43
N PRO A 557 -22.46 -3.13 31.55
CA PRO A 557 -22.80 -2.04 32.46
C PRO A 557 -22.68 -0.69 31.74
N ARG A 558 -23.67 0.19 31.93
CA ARG A 558 -23.67 1.53 31.32
C ARG A 558 -24.31 2.55 32.24
N GLU A 559 -23.73 3.75 32.28
CA GLU A 559 -24.34 4.91 32.94
C GLU A 559 -25.21 5.71 31.96
N THR A 560 -24.80 5.77 30.69
CA THR A 560 -25.51 6.48 29.61
C THR A 560 -25.57 5.62 28.34
N PRO A 561 -26.73 5.57 27.65
CA PRO A 561 -28.05 5.91 28.17
C PRO A 561 -28.44 4.98 29.33
N ALA A 562 -29.16 5.50 30.32
CA ALA A 562 -29.58 4.71 31.47
C ALA A 562 -30.63 3.67 31.05
N MET A 563 -30.34 2.39 31.29
CA MET A 563 -31.28 1.29 31.07
C MET A 563 -31.86 0.85 32.41
N ASN A 564 -33.17 0.58 32.45
CA ASN A 564 -33.78 0.04 33.67
C ASN A 564 -33.49 -1.46 33.84
N ASP A 565 -33.53 -1.94 35.08
CA ASP A 565 -33.21 -3.33 35.42
C ASP A 565 -34.11 -4.35 34.72
N VAL A 566 -35.34 -3.97 34.39
CA VAL A 566 -36.31 -4.85 33.71
C VAL A 566 -35.84 -5.20 32.30
N TYR A 567 -35.37 -4.21 31.53
CA TYR A 567 -34.86 -4.46 30.18
C TYR A 567 -33.47 -5.08 30.21
N ALA A 568 -32.60 -4.69 31.16
CA ALA A 568 -31.30 -5.34 31.34
C ALA A 568 -31.46 -6.85 31.59
N GLU A 569 -32.39 -7.23 32.48
CA GLU A 569 -32.72 -8.64 32.72
C GLU A 569 -33.31 -9.31 31.47
N ARG A 570 -34.22 -8.63 30.76
CA ARG A 570 -34.83 -9.18 29.55
C ARG A 570 -33.80 -9.47 28.46
N PHE A 571 -32.87 -8.55 28.19
CA PHE A 571 -31.81 -8.75 27.20
C PHE A 571 -30.86 -9.88 27.60
N ALA A 572 -30.48 -9.96 28.88
CA ALA A 572 -29.67 -11.07 29.37
C ALA A 572 -30.38 -12.43 29.17
N ARG A 573 -31.68 -12.52 29.47
CA ARG A 573 -32.50 -13.72 29.23
C ARG A 573 -32.63 -14.09 27.75
N LEU A 574 -32.75 -13.10 26.86
CA LEU A 574 -32.75 -13.34 25.41
C LEU A 574 -31.42 -13.93 24.94
N LEU A 575 -30.30 -13.39 25.42
CA LEU A 575 -28.96 -13.91 25.10
C LEU A 575 -28.79 -15.37 25.57
N MET A 576 -29.25 -15.70 26.78
CA MET A 576 -29.17 -17.06 27.32
C MET A 576 -30.06 -18.04 26.55
N ARG A 577 -31.26 -17.62 26.13
CA ARG A 577 -32.16 -18.45 25.31
C ARG A 577 -31.58 -18.74 23.93
N ASP A 578 -30.93 -17.74 23.30
CA ASP A 578 -30.26 -17.92 22.01
C ASP A 578 -29.04 -18.85 22.10
N ALA A 579 -28.35 -18.89 23.25
CA ALA A 579 -27.24 -19.82 23.45
C ALA A 579 -27.66 -21.30 23.35
N ASP A 580 -28.94 -21.64 23.51
CA ASP A 580 -29.47 -22.98 23.30
C ASP A 580 -29.63 -23.36 21.81
N ASP A 581 -29.46 -22.42 20.87
CA ASP A 581 -29.53 -22.66 19.43
C ASP A 581 -28.25 -23.33 18.89
N GLU A 582 -28.37 -24.58 18.42
CA GLU A 582 -27.29 -25.41 17.89
C GLU A 582 -26.73 -24.96 16.52
N SER A 583 -27.43 -24.07 15.81
CA SER A 583 -27.05 -23.68 14.44
C SER A 583 -25.67 -23.02 14.38
N ALA A 584 -25.39 -22.08 15.29
CA ALA A 584 -24.10 -21.38 15.36
C ALA A 584 -22.92 -22.33 15.64
N TRP A 585 -23.12 -23.31 16.53
CA TRP A 585 -22.10 -24.31 16.84
C TRP A 585 -21.86 -25.23 15.63
N THR A 586 -22.93 -25.72 15.02
CA THR A 586 -22.84 -26.66 13.88
C THR A 586 -22.09 -26.04 12.72
N GLU A 587 -22.32 -24.76 12.44
CA GLU A 587 -21.62 -24.03 11.39
C GLU A 587 -20.14 -23.84 11.69
N TYR A 588 -19.82 -23.41 12.91
CA TYR A 588 -18.45 -23.22 13.38
C TYR A 588 -17.64 -24.53 13.38
N ASP A 589 -18.20 -25.63 13.90
CA ASP A 589 -17.51 -26.94 13.95
C ASP A 589 -17.35 -27.59 12.57
N ALA A 590 -18.23 -27.26 11.61
CA ALA A 590 -18.12 -27.74 10.24
C ALA A 590 -17.06 -27.01 9.41
N TYR A 591 -16.54 -25.89 9.90
CA TYR A 591 -15.56 -25.09 9.18
C TYR A 591 -14.22 -25.83 9.02
N ILE A 592 -13.70 -25.89 7.79
CA ILE A 592 -12.38 -26.48 7.48
C ILE A 592 -11.51 -25.37 6.87
N PRO A 593 -10.43 -24.93 7.54
CA PRO A 593 -9.55 -23.89 7.01
C PRO A 593 -8.86 -24.31 5.71
N SER A 594 -8.81 -23.41 4.72
CA SER A 594 -8.05 -23.57 3.47
C SER A 594 -6.78 -22.70 3.50
N GLY A 595 -5.63 -23.30 3.81
CA GLY A 595 -4.33 -22.59 3.92
C GLY A 595 -3.95 -22.26 5.38
N GLY A 596 -2.85 -21.51 5.58
CA GLY A 596 -2.36 -21.11 6.91
C GLY A 596 -3.45 -20.38 7.71
N GLY A 597 -4.14 -21.12 8.58
CA GLY A 597 -5.37 -20.67 9.23
C GLY A 597 -5.17 -19.48 10.17
N TRP A 598 -6.26 -18.79 10.47
CA TRP A 598 -6.29 -17.72 11.48
C TRP A 598 -5.92 -18.25 12.87
N ASP A 599 -5.28 -17.42 13.69
CA ASP A 599 -5.09 -17.73 15.09
C ASP A 599 -6.46 -17.81 15.83
N PRO A 600 -6.53 -18.55 16.95
CA PRO A 600 -7.78 -18.75 17.67
C PRO A 600 -8.54 -17.45 18.04
N LEU A 601 -7.85 -16.40 18.47
CA LEU A 601 -8.48 -15.13 18.84
C LEU A 601 -9.05 -14.43 17.62
N THR A 602 -8.30 -14.30 16.52
CA THR A 602 -8.78 -13.70 15.27
C THR A 602 -10.02 -14.43 14.75
N MET A 603 -10.02 -15.76 14.79
CA MET A 603 -11.18 -16.55 14.42
C MET A 603 -12.39 -16.31 15.36
N SER A 604 -12.17 -16.10 16.65
CA SER A 604 -13.25 -15.80 17.60
C SER A 604 -14.01 -14.48 17.34
N LEU A 605 -13.46 -13.62 16.48
CA LEU A 605 -14.09 -12.37 16.06
C LEU A 605 -14.97 -12.54 14.82
N ASN A 606 -14.80 -13.64 14.08
CA ASN A 606 -15.42 -13.85 12.77
C ASN A 606 -16.53 -14.91 12.78
N TRP A 607 -16.81 -15.53 13.93
CA TRP A 607 -17.81 -16.60 14.06
C TRP A 607 -18.80 -16.30 15.18
N GLN A 608 -20.06 -16.65 14.94
CA GLN A 608 -21.16 -16.38 15.86
C GLN A 608 -21.01 -17.13 17.19
N TRP A 609 -20.64 -18.43 17.17
CA TRP A 609 -20.52 -19.23 18.39
C TRP A 609 -19.48 -18.69 19.40
N PRO A 610 -18.24 -18.35 19.01
CA PRO A 610 -17.31 -17.66 19.90
C PRO A 610 -17.79 -16.26 20.34
N SER A 611 -18.52 -15.52 19.50
CA SER A 611 -19.13 -14.24 19.89
C SER A 611 -20.18 -14.43 21.00
N ARG A 612 -20.95 -15.52 20.97
CA ARG A 612 -21.89 -15.90 22.04
C ARG A 612 -21.16 -16.20 23.35
N ILE A 613 -20.06 -16.95 23.33
CA ILE A 613 -19.23 -17.19 24.52
C ILE A 613 -18.77 -15.86 25.13
N ARG A 614 -18.29 -14.93 24.29
CA ARG A 614 -17.87 -13.59 24.71
C ARG A 614 -19.03 -12.82 25.35
N ALA A 615 -20.21 -12.86 24.77
CA ALA A 615 -21.40 -12.18 25.29
C ALA A 615 -21.87 -12.78 26.63
N LEU A 616 -21.89 -14.11 26.76
CA LEU A 616 -22.21 -14.80 28.01
C LEU A 616 -21.21 -14.46 29.12
N ALA A 617 -19.92 -14.40 28.81
CA ALA A 617 -18.89 -13.97 29.76
C ALA A 617 -19.12 -12.52 30.22
N VAL A 618 -19.51 -11.61 29.32
CA VAL A 618 -19.87 -10.22 29.69
C VAL A 618 -21.11 -10.19 30.59
N ALA A 619 -22.17 -10.91 30.24
CA ALA A 619 -23.39 -10.98 31.05
C ALA A 619 -23.14 -11.57 32.45
N ALA A 620 -22.30 -12.60 32.54
CA ALA A 620 -21.90 -13.25 33.78
C ALA A 620 -20.98 -12.38 34.66
N THR A 621 -20.27 -11.43 34.06
CA THR A 621 -19.35 -10.51 34.74
C THR A 621 -19.92 -9.11 34.94
N HIS A 622 -21.24 -8.94 34.73
CA HIS A 622 -21.91 -7.69 35.04
C HIS A 622 -21.63 -7.29 36.51
N PRO A 623 -21.23 -6.03 36.77
CA PRO A 623 -21.06 -5.51 38.12
C PRO A 623 -22.34 -5.62 38.95
N GLY A 624 -22.21 -5.96 40.24
CA GLY A 624 -23.34 -6.15 41.14
C GLY A 624 -23.90 -7.58 41.18
N ASP A 625 -24.97 -7.75 41.95
CA ASP A 625 -25.68 -9.03 42.09
C ASP A 625 -26.95 -9.02 41.22
N THR A 626 -26.76 -9.31 39.93
CA THR A 626 -27.84 -9.31 38.94
C THR A 626 -28.58 -10.65 38.94
N PRO A 627 -29.92 -10.68 38.78
CA PRO A 627 -30.71 -11.91 38.89
C PRO A 627 -30.36 -12.97 37.84
N TRP A 628 -29.79 -12.57 36.70
CA TRP A 628 -29.37 -13.48 35.62
C TRP A 628 -27.96 -14.05 35.76
N LYS A 629 -27.16 -13.60 36.74
CA LYS A 629 -25.71 -13.91 36.80
C LYS A 629 -25.42 -15.40 36.86
N GLN A 630 -26.12 -16.12 37.72
CA GLN A 630 -25.94 -17.57 37.88
C GLN A 630 -26.41 -18.35 36.66
N GLU A 631 -27.49 -17.90 36.01
CA GLU A 631 -27.98 -18.49 34.76
C GLU A 631 -26.97 -18.28 33.62
N ALA A 632 -26.37 -17.09 33.52
CA ALA A 632 -25.36 -16.79 32.51
C ALA A 632 -24.08 -17.62 32.69
N LEU A 633 -23.63 -17.82 33.94
CA LEU A 633 -22.51 -18.71 34.26
C LEU A 633 -22.81 -20.17 33.92
N ALA A 634 -24.04 -20.64 34.16
CA ALA A 634 -24.46 -21.99 33.80
C ALA A 634 -24.54 -22.19 32.27
N ALA A 635 -25.01 -21.19 31.53
CA ALA A 635 -25.00 -21.20 30.07
C ALA A 635 -23.57 -21.20 29.52
N LEU A 636 -22.68 -20.41 30.12
CA LEU A 636 -21.25 -20.41 29.78
C LEU A 636 -20.61 -21.78 30.01
N ASP A 637 -20.88 -22.45 31.13
CA ASP A 637 -20.39 -23.81 31.41
C ASP A 637 -20.85 -24.83 30.36
N LYS A 638 -22.13 -24.75 29.97
CA LYS A 638 -22.70 -25.62 28.94
C LYS A 638 -21.95 -25.46 27.61
N GLU A 639 -21.72 -24.23 27.18
CA GLU A 639 -21.03 -23.95 25.92
C GLU A 639 -19.54 -24.32 25.98
N LEU A 640 -18.87 -24.09 27.12
CA LEU A 640 -17.47 -24.47 27.29
C LEU A 640 -17.25 -25.98 27.37
N ALA A 641 -18.27 -26.78 27.67
CA ALA A 641 -18.19 -28.23 27.65
C ALA A 641 -18.08 -28.83 26.23
N ARG A 642 -18.31 -28.03 25.17
CA ARG A 642 -18.15 -28.46 23.77
C ARG A 642 -16.67 -28.69 23.41
N VAL A 643 -16.42 -29.56 22.44
CA VAL A 643 -15.06 -29.89 21.95
C VAL A 643 -14.65 -28.89 20.86
N ASP A 644 -14.07 -27.77 21.28
CA ASP A 644 -13.64 -26.69 20.40
C ASP A 644 -12.34 -27.03 19.65
N ARG A 645 -12.47 -27.65 18.47
CA ARG A 645 -11.31 -28.09 17.67
C ARG A 645 -10.41 -26.95 17.20
N HIS A 646 -10.98 -25.77 16.99
CA HIS A 646 -10.25 -24.64 16.43
C HIS A 646 -9.73 -23.69 17.53
N GLY A 647 -10.31 -23.72 18.73
CA GLY A 647 -9.86 -23.00 19.92
C GLY A 647 -10.41 -21.58 20.07
N ALA A 648 -11.30 -21.12 19.20
CA ALA A 648 -11.81 -19.75 19.24
C ALA A 648 -12.65 -19.44 20.49
N GLY A 649 -13.43 -20.41 20.98
CA GLY A 649 -14.16 -20.28 22.24
C GLY A 649 -13.21 -20.21 23.43
N ARG A 650 -12.11 -20.97 23.40
CA ARG A 650 -11.04 -20.90 24.40
C ARG A 650 -10.35 -19.53 24.40
N ALA A 651 -10.04 -18.98 23.23
CA ALA A 651 -9.47 -17.65 23.09
C ALA A 651 -10.42 -16.56 23.61
N ALA A 652 -11.72 -16.66 23.32
CA ALA A 652 -12.72 -15.73 23.85
C ALA A 652 -12.79 -15.74 25.39
N ILE A 653 -12.62 -16.90 26.03
CA ILE A 653 -12.49 -16.97 27.50
C ILE A 653 -11.17 -16.36 27.98
N GLY A 654 -10.05 -16.64 27.31
CA GLY A 654 -8.76 -16.02 27.63
C GLY A 654 -8.84 -14.50 27.62
N GLU A 655 -9.47 -13.91 26.59
CA GLU A 655 -9.73 -12.46 26.48
C GLU A 655 -10.55 -11.90 27.65
N LYS A 656 -11.48 -12.70 28.21
CA LYS A 656 -12.40 -12.28 29.28
C LYS A 656 -11.96 -12.70 30.68
N LEU A 657 -10.80 -13.34 30.81
CA LEU A 657 -10.39 -13.94 32.08
C LEU A 657 -10.16 -12.91 33.18
N GLY A 658 -9.62 -11.72 32.85
CA GLY A 658 -9.53 -10.61 33.79
C GLY A 658 -10.89 -10.13 34.33
N GLN A 659 -11.94 -10.12 33.50
CA GLN A 659 -13.30 -9.75 33.95
C GLN A 659 -13.90 -10.84 34.84
N LEU A 660 -13.69 -12.11 34.48
CA LEU A 660 -14.11 -13.26 35.29
C LEU A 660 -13.41 -13.27 36.65
N TYR A 661 -12.13 -12.90 36.68
CA TYR A 661 -11.37 -12.74 37.92
C TYR A 661 -11.97 -11.68 38.84
N LEU A 662 -12.32 -10.51 38.30
CA LEU A 662 -12.84 -9.39 39.10
C LEU A 662 -14.30 -9.59 39.55
N HIS A 663 -15.15 -10.14 38.69
CA HIS A 663 -16.60 -10.12 38.91
C HIS A 663 -17.23 -11.50 39.11
N ALA A 664 -16.52 -12.59 38.81
CA ALA A 664 -17.02 -13.97 38.93
C ALA A 664 -16.00 -14.91 39.62
N ARG A 665 -15.24 -14.40 40.60
CA ARG A 665 -14.15 -15.13 41.26
C ARG A 665 -14.52 -16.53 41.78
N PRO A 666 -15.66 -16.75 42.48
CA PRO A 666 -16.02 -18.08 42.95
C PRO A 666 -16.24 -19.10 41.81
N TRP A 667 -16.76 -18.65 40.67
CA TRP A 667 -16.89 -19.50 39.49
C TRP A 667 -15.52 -19.82 38.90
N LEU A 668 -14.66 -18.81 38.73
CA LEU A 668 -13.33 -18.98 38.18
C LEU A 668 -12.47 -19.94 39.04
N ASP A 669 -12.47 -19.79 40.36
CA ASP A 669 -11.64 -20.62 41.27
C ASP A 669 -11.94 -22.12 41.13
N THR A 670 -13.22 -22.46 40.96
CA THR A 670 -13.64 -23.87 40.79
C THR A 670 -13.34 -24.46 39.42
N ARG A 671 -12.99 -23.63 38.43
CA ARG A 671 -12.79 -24.00 37.02
C ARG A 671 -11.40 -23.65 36.50
N LEU A 672 -10.58 -22.97 37.29
CA LEU A 672 -9.27 -22.46 36.87
C LEU A 672 -8.41 -23.57 36.27
N GLN A 673 -8.28 -24.70 36.96
CA GLN A 673 -7.49 -25.83 36.48
C GLN A 673 -8.03 -26.44 35.18
N LEU A 674 -9.34 -26.39 34.95
CA LEU A 674 -9.95 -26.85 33.70
C LEU A 674 -9.67 -25.86 32.57
N LEU A 675 -9.63 -24.57 32.86
CA LEU A 675 -9.45 -23.50 31.87
C LEU A 675 -7.99 -23.29 31.46
N VAL A 676 -7.05 -23.28 32.40
CA VAL A 676 -5.63 -22.95 32.12
C VAL A 676 -4.65 -24.07 32.45
N GLY A 677 -5.12 -25.18 33.04
CA GLY A 677 -4.27 -26.31 33.40
C GLY A 677 -3.76 -26.25 34.84
N THR A 678 -2.84 -27.16 35.15
CA THR A 678 -2.24 -27.35 36.49
C THR A 678 -0.73 -27.17 36.43
N GLN A 679 -0.07 -27.27 37.58
CA GLN A 679 1.39 -27.21 37.63
C GLN A 679 2.05 -28.30 36.79
N SER A 680 1.45 -29.49 36.64
CA SER A 680 2.04 -30.66 35.96
C SER A 680 1.57 -30.84 34.52
N GLU A 681 0.32 -30.48 34.21
CA GLU A 681 -0.33 -30.78 32.93
C GLU A 681 -1.07 -29.57 32.35
N ILE A 682 -0.90 -29.34 31.05
CA ILE A 682 -1.62 -28.31 30.28
C ILE A 682 -1.99 -28.82 28.88
N SER A 683 -3.28 -28.89 28.57
CA SER A 683 -3.79 -29.32 27.27
C SER A 683 -3.71 -28.22 26.22
N THR A 684 -3.86 -28.56 24.92
CA THR A 684 -3.86 -27.57 23.83
C THR A 684 -4.91 -26.47 24.00
N ASP A 685 -6.12 -26.82 24.45
CA ASP A 685 -7.19 -25.85 24.73
C ASP A 685 -6.80 -24.90 25.86
N GLN A 686 -6.18 -25.44 26.92
CA GLN A 686 -5.74 -24.67 28.08
C GLN A 686 -4.59 -23.72 27.74
N GLN A 687 -3.67 -24.16 26.87
CA GLN A 687 -2.61 -23.31 26.32
C GLN A 687 -3.21 -22.11 25.57
N VAL A 688 -4.28 -22.30 24.78
CA VAL A 688 -4.96 -21.21 24.07
C VAL A 688 -5.57 -20.21 25.05
N VAL A 689 -6.25 -20.67 26.12
CA VAL A 689 -6.79 -19.78 27.15
C VAL A 689 -5.68 -18.98 27.83
N LEU A 690 -4.65 -19.66 28.34
CA LEU A 690 -3.53 -19.05 29.06
C LEU A 690 -2.81 -18.00 28.20
N THR A 691 -2.40 -18.39 27.00
CA THR A 691 -1.59 -17.53 26.13
C THR A 691 -2.39 -16.33 25.59
N THR A 692 -3.71 -16.50 25.36
CA THR A 692 -4.59 -15.37 25.01
C THR A 692 -4.75 -14.41 26.19
N ALA A 693 -5.02 -14.93 27.40
CA ALA A 693 -5.17 -14.10 28.59
C ALA A 693 -3.91 -13.27 28.87
N MET A 694 -2.72 -13.88 28.74
CA MET A 694 -1.46 -13.18 28.91
C MET A 694 -1.25 -12.09 27.86
N ALA A 695 -1.63 -12.37 26.61
CA ALA A 695 -1.49 -11.43 25.50
C ALA A 695 -2.45 -10.22 25.63
N THR A 696 -3.67 -10.45 26.08
CA THR A 696 -4.71 -9.42 26.19
C THR A 696 -4.51 -8.50 27.40
N HIS A 697 -4.09 -9.04 28.55
CA HIS A 697 -4.06 -8.29 29.80
C HIS A 697 -2.70 -7.66 30.12
N GLY A 698 -1.60 -8.12 29.51
CA GLY A 698 -0.26 -7.74 29.93
C GLY A 698 0.04 -8.18 31.37
N TYR A 699 1.24 -7.89 31.85
CA TYR A 699 1.64 -8.27 33.20
C TYR A 699 0.71 -7.66 34.26
N HIS A 700 0.17 -8.50 35.13
CA HIS A 700 -0.61 -8.08 36.30
C HIS A 700 -0.31 -9.02 37.48
N PRO A 701 0.04 -8.52 38.69
CA PRO A 701 0.42 -9.36 39.83
C PRO A 701 -0.59 -10.47 40.15
N ASP A 702 -1.87 -10.12 40.26
CA ASP A 702 -2.90 -11.12 40.58
C ASP A 702 -3.08 -12.21 39.50
N LEU A 703 -2.95 -11.86 38.22
CA LEU A 703 -3.08 -12.83 37.12
C LEU A 703 -1.82 -13.68 37.01
N TYR A 704 -0.64 -13.10 37.29
CA TYR A 704 0.60 -13.84 37.42
C TYR A 704 0.46 -14.94 38.49
N ASP A 705 -0.07 -14.59 39.66
CA ASP A 705 -0.28 -15.53 40.76
C ASP A 705 -1.33 -16.60 40.43
N LEU A 706 -2.36 -16.20 39.70
CA LEU A 706 -3.39 -17.10 39.21
C LEU A 706 -2.84 -18.12 38.20
N PHE A 707 -1.84 -17.73 37.40
CA PHE A 707 -1.30 -18.52 36.30
C PHE A 707 0.05 -19.19 36.61
N ASP A 708 0.65 -18.99 37.79
CA ASP A 708 1.99 -19.50 38.13
C ASP A 708 2.15 -20.99 37.78
N ASP A 709 1.24 -21.83 38.28
CA ASP A 709 1.21 -23.26 37.99
C ASP A 709 1.10 -23.57 36.48
N ALA A 710 0.18 -22.90 35.78
CA ALA A 710 -0.06 -23.12 34.36
C ALA A 710 1.13 -22.67 33.50
N MET A 711 1.79 -21.57 33.87
CA MET A 711 3.01 -21.09 33.21
C MET A 711 4.16 -22.09 33.38
N GLN A 712 4.32 -22.70 34.56
CA GLN A 712 5.32 -23.76 34.76
C GLN A 712 5.07 -24.97 33.86
N ALA A 713 3.81 -25.38 33.68
CA ALA A 713 3.47 -26.43 32.73
C ALA A 713 3.73 -26.01 31.28
N ALA A 714 3.40 -24.77 30.92
CA ALA A 714 3.63 -24.23 29.58
C ALA A 714 5.13 -24.18 29.20
N LEU A 715 6.02 -23.84 30.15
CA LEU A 715 7.46 -23.89 29.92
C LEU A 715 7.95 -25.31 29.54
N ARG A 716 7.41 -26.35 30.19
CA ARG A 716 7.79 -27.74 29.88
C ARG A 716 7.26 -28.24 28.53
N VAL A 717 6.21 -27.61 27.98
CA VAL A 717 5.76 -27.89 26.60
C VAL A 717 6.80 -27.37 25.58
N GLY A 718 7.50 -26.29 25.92
CA GLY A 718 8.54 -25.71 25.07
C GLY A 718 8.00 -25.18 23.74
N ASN A 719 8.78 -25.33 22.67
CA ASN A 719 8.49 -24.72 21.36
C ASN A 719 7.18 -25.21 20.69
N SER A 720 6.55 -26.25 21.23
CA SER A 720 5.23 -26.74 20.76
C SER A 720 4.05 -26.01 21.42
N LEU A 721 4.30 -25.02 22.29
CA LEU A 721 3.28 -24.27 23.01
C LEU A 721 2.38 -23.51 22.02
N ARG A 722 1.07 -23.78 22.05
CA ARG A 722 0.12 -23.18 21.11
C ARG A 722 -0.22 -21.75 21.51
N ALA A 723 -0.02 -20.81 20.60
CA ALA A 723 -0.48 -19.44 20.74
C ALA A 723 -2.00 -19.34 20.49
N GLY A 724 -2.72 -18.69 21.41
CA GLY A 724 -4.10 -18.30 21.20
C GLY A 724 -4.26 -17.00 20.41
N TRP A 725 -3.24 -16.15 20.37
CA TRP A 725 -3.18 -14.94 19.56
C TRP A 725 -1.76 -14.70 19.04
N SER A 726 -1.63 -14.47 17.73
CA SER A 726 -0.37 -14.13 17.06
C SER A 726 -0.06 -12.63 17.25
N GLY A 727 0.31 -12.27 18.49
CA GLY A 727 0.68 -10.90 18.87
C GLY A 727 2.17 -10.58 18.66
N GLU A 728 2.65 -9.51 19.31
CA GLU A 728 4.04 -9.02 19.17
C GLU A 728 5.14 -9.92 19.76
N SER A 729 4.75 -10.89 20.59
CA SER A 729 5.65 -11.83 21.26
C SER A 729 5.11 -13.25 21.16
N GLU A 730 6.01 -14.19 20.94
CA GLU A 730 5.73 -15.62 21.03
C GLU A 730 5.35 -16.02 22.48
N PRO A 731 4.55 -17.08 22.68
CA PRO A 731 4.06 -17.46 23.99
C PRO A 731 5.13 -17.66 25.07
N LEU A 732 6.24 -18.35 24.76
CA LEU A 732 7.32 -18.58 25.72
C LEU A 732 8.04 -17.28 26.09
N THR A 733 8.30 -16.43 25.09
CA THR A 733 8.91 -15.11 25.28
C THR A 733 8.03 -14.25 26.18
N ARG A 734 6.70 -14.28 26.00
CA ARG A 734 5.74 -13.57 26.85
C ARG A 734 5.74 -14.07 28.30
N ILE A 735 5.90 -15.37 28.53
CA ILE A 735 6.09 -15.90 29.90
C ILE A 735 7.37 -15.31 30.51
N GLY A 736 8.45 -15.25 29.73
CA GLY A 736 9.70 -14.59 30.13
C GLY A 736 9.51 -13.12 30.51
N GLU A 737 8.79 -12.36 29.68
CA GLU A 737 8.45 -10.95 29.96
C GLU A 737 7.73 -10.82 31.31
N TRP A 738 6.70 -11.63 31.57
CA TRP A 738 5.96 -11.62 32.83
C TRP A 738 6.82 -12.01 34.05
N VAL A 739 7.72 -12.98 33.87
CA VAL A 739 8.68 -13.40 34.91
C VAL A 739 9.64 -12.27 35.26
N ILE A 740 10.15 -11.55 34.26
CA ILE A 740 11.04 -10.40 34.44
C ILE A 740 10.27 -9.25 35.09
N ASP A 741 9.09 -8.92 34.56
CA ASP A 741 8.19 -7.89 35.10
C ASP A 741 7.89 -8.15 36.58
N ALA A 742 7.58 -9.40 36.96
CA ALA A 742 7.34 -9.76 38.35
C ALA A 742 8.52 -9.45 39.28
N VAL A 743 9.75 -9.61 38.81
CA VAL A 743 10.95 -9.28 39.59
C VAL A 743 11.16 -7.77 39.65
N ILE A 744 11.07 -7.06 38.54
CA ILE A 744 11.39 -5.62 38.50
C ILE A 744 10.32 -4.77 39.20
N PHE A 745 9.05 -5.18 39.17
CA PHE A 745 7.98 -4.57 39.97
C PHE A 745 8.04 -4.99 41.45
N GLY A 746 8.90 -5.94 41.82
CA GLY A 746 9.11 -6.36 43.22
C GLY A 746 8.02 -7.29 43.75
N HIS A 747 7.22 -7.86 42.86
CA HIS A 747 6.16 -8.81 43.19
C HIS A 747 6.72 -10.22 43.48
N ARG A 748 7.80 -10.60 42.79
CA ARG A 748 8.55 -11.85 42.98
C ARG A 748 10.04 -11.56 43.06
N THR A 749 10.82 -12.56 43.46
CA THR A 749 12.28 -12.47 43.52
C THR A 749 12.89 -13.44 42.52
N THR A 750 14.18 -13.29 42.24
CA THR A 750 14.95 -14.21 41.40
C THR A 750 15.03 -15.63 41.99
N GLN A 751 14.67 -15.83 43.27
CA GLN A 751 14.60 -17.16 43.90
C GLN A 751 13.25 -17.86 43.69
N GLY A 752 12.30 -17.22 42.99
CA GLY A 752 10.99 -17.80 42.68
C GLY A 752 11.11 -19.01 41.74
N GLN A 753 10.24 -20.00 41.94
CA GLN A 753 10.26 -21.25 41.16
C GLN A 753 10.13 -21.01 39.66
N LEU A 754 9.17 -20.18 39.22
CA LEU A 754 8.96 -19.89 37.80
C LEU A 754 10.14 -19.10 37.18
N PHE A 755 10.76 -18.19 37.94
CA PHE A 755 11.97 -17.48 37.50
C PHE A 755 13.12 -18.47 37.26
N GLN A 756 13.37 -19.35 38.22
CA GLN A 756 14.41 -20.38 38.11
C GLN A 756 14.11 -21.33 36.94
N ALA A 757 12.86 -21.78 36.80
CA ALA A 757 12.45 -22.63 35.68
C ALA A 757 12.70 -21.95 34.32
N PHE A 758 12.29 -20.68 34.16
CA PHE A 758 12.49 -19.95 32.91
C PHE A 758 13.97 -19.79 32.58
N PHE A 759 14.78 -19.26 33.51
CA PHE A 759 16.19 -18.98 33.24
C PHE A 759 17.09 -20.23 33.22
N SER A 760 16.65 -21.39 33.72
CA SER A 760 17.40 -22.65 33.66
C SER A 760 16.98 -23.59 32.54
N GLU A 761 15.70 -23.58 32.13
CA GLU A 761 15.18 -24.56 31.16
C GLU A 761 15.04 -24.00 29.75
N MET A 762 14.86 -22.67 29.59
CA MET A 762 14.66 -22.06 28.27
C MET A 762 15.98 -21.82 27.54
N SER A 763 15.91 -21.85 26.20
CA SER A 763 17.08 -21.60 25.36
C SER A 763 17.64 -20.18 25.57
N PRO A 764 18.97 -19.98 25.43
CA PRO A 764 19.58 -18.65 25.51
C PRO A 764 18.88 -17.61 24.63
N LYS A 765 18.49 -18.00 23.41
CA LYS A 765 17.72 -17.15 22.48
C LYS A 765 16.38 -16.69 23.06
N THR A 766 15.57 -17.59 23.62
CA THR A 766 14.27 -17.22 24.22
C THR A 766 14.44 -16.30 25.43
N ARG A 767 15.49 -16.50 26.23
CA ARG A 767 15.83 -15.62 27.36
C ARG A 767 16.24 -14.23 26.87
N ALA A 768 17.05 -14.15 25.82
CA ALA A 768 17.41 -12.90 25.15
C ALA A 768 16.19 -12.16 24.60
N GLU A 769 15.30 -12.85 23.90
CA GLU A 769 14.07 -12.23 23.36
C GLU A 769 13.22 -11.60 24.48
N ALA A 770 13.08 -12.30 25.62
CA ALA A 770 12.32 -11.78 26.76
C ALA A 770 13.01 -10.58 27.42
N LEU A 771 14.31 -10.67 27.71
CA LEU A 771 15.11 -9.56 28.25
C LEU A 771 15.11 -8.35 27.30
N GLY A 772 15.27 -8.60 26.02
CA GLY A 772 15.28 -7.60 24.95
C GLY A 772 13.92 -6.90 24.80
N LYS A 773 12.79 -7.63 24.92
CA LYS A 773 11.45 -7.02 24.91
C LYS A 773 11.21 -6.09 26.10
N VAL A 774 11.62 -6.49 27.30
CA VAL A 774 11.56 -5.62 28.48
C VAL A 774 12.49 -4.42 28.31
N ALA A 775 13.72 -4.61 27.82
CA ALA A 775 14.65 -3.52 27.53
C ALA A 775 14.11 -2.55 26.46
N TRP A 776 13.43 -3.07 25.44
CA TRP A 776 12.74 -2.25 24.44
C TRP A 776 11.64 -1.39 25.07
N SER A 777 10.83 -1.94 25.99
CA SER A 777 9.82 -1.16 26.73
C SER A 777 10.45 -0.04 27.55
N PHE A 778 11.60 -0.26 28.18
CA PHE A 778 12.38 0.79 28.84
C PHE A 778 12.84 1.90 27.87
N SER A 779 13.25 1.54 26.66
CA SER A 779 13.66 2.52 25.64
C SER A 779 12.52 3.43 25.17
N ARG A 780 11.26 2.97 25.31
CA ARG A 780 10.04 3.70 24.92
C ARG A 780 9.42 4.48 26.09
N ALA A 781 9.83 4.19 27.32
CA ALA A 781 9.31 4.84 28.50
C ALA A 781 9.84 6.28 28.63
N THR A 782 8.95 7.22 28.91
CA THR A 782 9.32 8.62 29.20
C THR A 782 9.85 8.80 30.63
N HIS A 783 9.41 7.95 31.56
CA HIS A 783 9.83 7.92 32.95
C HIS A 783 9.81 6.48 33.45
N VAL A 784 10.82 6.12 34.24
CA VAL A 784 10.90 4.84 34.94
C VAL A 784 11.34 5.10 36.38
N ASP A 785 10.63 4.53 37.35
CA ASP A 785 11.00 4.68 38.75
C ASP A 785 12.35 4.01 39.05
N ASP A 786 13.17 4.68 39.87
CA ASP A 786 14.53 4.25 40.21
C ASP A 786 14.56 2.80 40.73
N GLU A 787 13.58 2.40 41.54
CA GLU A 787 13.55 1.05 42.10
C GLU A 787 13.34 -0.04 41.03
N ILE A 788 12.50 0.24 40.03
CA ILE A 788 12.24 -0.66 38.90
C ILE A 788 13.49 -0.73 38.01
N ARG A 789 14.07 0.43 37.67
CA ARG A 789 15.34 0.53 36.92
C ARG A 789 16.45 -0.25 37.61
N ASP A 790 16.65 -0.04 38.90
CA ASP A 790 17.75 -0.64 39.65
C ASP A 790 17.60 -2.16 39.78
N ARG A 791 16.37 -2.67 39.92
CA ARG A 791 16.11 -4.11 39.90
C ARG A 791 16.41 -4.72 38.52
N PHE A 792 15.99 -4.06 37.45
CA PHE A 792 16.29 -4.55 36.09
C PHE A 792 17.78 -4.48 35.77
N GLY A 793 18.46 -3.41 36.21
CA GLY A 793 19.90 -3.28 36.09
C GLY A 793 20.65 -4.38 36.85
N ARG A 794 20.24 -4.70 38.08
CA ARG A 794 20.80 -5.85 38.83
C ARG A 794 20.57 -7.18 38.11
N LEU A 795 19.39 -7.37 37.51
CA LEU A 795 19.12 -8.58 36.73
C LEU A 795 20.08 -8.71 35.54
N TRP A 796 20.34 -7.63 34.80
CA TRP A 796 21.34 -7.62 33.73
C TRP A 796 22.75 -7.93 34.24
N ASP A 797 23.15 -7.35 35.38
CA ASP A 797 24.44 -7.64 36.02
C ASP A 797 24.58 -9.14 36.37
N GLU A 798 23.52 -9.73 36.91
CA GLU A 798 23.45 -11.17 37.20
C GLU A 798 23.55 -12.02 35.93
N ARG A 799 22.87 -11.63 34.84
CA ARG A 799 22.94 -12.35 33.55
C ARG A 799 24.30 -12.23 32.88
N ILE A 800 24.94 -11.07 32.93
CA ILE A 800 26.31 -10.91 32.41
C ILE A 800 27.29 -11.80 33.20
N ALA A 801 27.19 -11.82 34.54
CA ALA A 801 28.00 -12.72 35.37
C ALA A 801 27.72 -14.21 35.07
N HIS A 802 26.47 -14.55 34.77
CA HIS A 802 26.09 -15.90 34.35
C HIS A 802 26.73 -16.30 33.01
N ALA A 803 26.66 -15.45 31.99
CA ALA A 803 27.29 -15.65 30.69
C ALA A 803 28.83 -15.73 30.78
N GLN A 804 29.45 -15.00 31.71
CA GLN A 804 30.89 -15.14 32.00
C GLN A 804 31.24 -16.53 32.55
N ALA A 805 30.38 -17.09 33.40
CA ALA A 805 30.57 -18.43 33.96
C ALA A 805 30.18 -19.55 32.98
N HIS A 806 29.27 -19.28 32.04
CA HIS A 806 28.75 -20.21 31.04
C HIS A 806 28.78 -19.57 29.64
N PRO A 807 29.97 -19.47 29.00
CA PRO A 807 30.11 -18.76 27.73
C PRO A 807 29.28 -19.34 26.56
N ASP A 808 28.91 -20.61 26.63
CA ASP A 808 28.03 -21.29 25.67
C ASP A 808 26.57 -20.80 25.73
N GLU A 809 26.20 -20.08 26.79
CA GLU A 809 24.87 -19.49 26.99
C GLU A 809 24.83 -17.97 26.78
N SER A 810 25.93 -17.38 26.30
CA SER A 810 26.12 -15.93 26.14
C SER A 810 25.12 -15.24 25.20
N GLN A 811 24.50 -15.99 24.29
CA GLN A 811 23.42 -15.49 23.43
C GLN A 811 22.27 -14.84 24.21
N GLU A 812 22.06 -15.18 25.49
CA GLU A 812 21.04 -14.52 26.31
C GLU A 812 21.23 -13.01 26.52
N LEU A 813 22.43 -12.49 26.22
CA LEU A 813 22.75 -11.07 26.35
C LEU A 813 22.30 -10.24 25.13
N GLU A 814 21.83 -10.88 24.06
CA GLU A 814 21.21 -10.19 22.92
C GLU A 814 20.05 -9.30 23.40
N GLY A 815 19.88 -8.12 22.79
CA GLY A 815 18.88 -7.13 23.23
C GLY A 815 19.39 -6.05 24.21
N ILE A 816 20.59 -6.17 24.79
CA ILE A 816 21.13 -5.19 25.76
C ILE A 816 21.26 -3.77 25.19
N PHE A 817 21.47 -3.63 23.88
CA PHE A 817 21.60 -2.34 23.20
C PHE A 817 20.35 -1.45 23.35
N TRP A 818 19.16 -2.02 23.59
CA TRP A 818 17.94 -1.25 23.83
C TRP A 818 18.07 -0.34 25.05
N LEU A 819 18.90 -0.73 26.03
CA LEU A 819 19.16 0.09 27.21
C LEU A 819 19.98 1.34 26.89
N ALA A 820 20.82 1.29 25.85
CA ALA A 820 21.55 2.46 25.39
C ALA A 820 20.62 3.47 24.69
N LYS A 821 19.57 2.98 24.00
CA LYS A 821 18.58 3.81 23.28
C LYS A 821 17.64 4.60 24.19
N GLY A 822 17.45 4.15 25.43
CA GLY A 822 16.56 4.79 26.39
C GLY A 822 17.26 5.81 27.27
N GLN A 823 16.48 6.70 27.89
CA GLN A 823 17.00 7.63 28.92
C GLN A 823 16.97 7.03 30.33
N ALA A 824 16.44 5.80 30.47
CA ALA A 824 16.30 5.15 31.77
C ALA A 824 17.65 4.80 32.42
N PHE A 825 18.68 4.51 31.62
CA PHE A 825 20.02 4.20 32.09
C PHE A 825 21.01 5.23 31.57
N SER A 826 21.87 5.75 32.45
CA SER A 826 22.95 6.68 32.08
C SER A 826 24.11 5.94 31.40
N SER A 827 24.91 6.69 30.63
CA SER A 827 26.07 6.18 29.89
C SER A 827 27.10 5.48 30.77
N ASP A 828 27.35 6.01 31.97
CA ASP A 828 28.24 5.39 32.98
C ASP A 828 27.76 3.99 33.42
N TRP A 829 26.46 3.71 33.33
CA TRP A 829 25.90 2.40 33.63
C TRP A 829 25.92 1.48 32.40
N TRP A 830 25.34 1.88 31.27
CA TRP A 830 25.14 0.95 30.14
C TRP A 830 26.41 0.70 29.33
N LEU A 831 27.32 1.67 29.20
CA LEU A 831 28.46 1.57 28.29
C LEU A 831 29.46 0.46 28.70
N PRO A 832 29.87 0.33 29.97
CA PRO A 832 30.73 -0.78 30.40
C PRO A 832 30.06 -2.16 30.26
N ARG A 833 28.74 -2.23 30.41
CA ARG A 833 27.96 -3.48 30.32
C ARG A 833 27.77 -3.91 28.88
N LEU A 834 27.51 -2.97 27.97
CA LEU A 834 27.48 -3.22 26.54
C LEU A 834 28.84 -3.74 26.05
N ARG A 835 29.95 -3.16 26.53
CA ARG A 835 31.30 -3.69 26.25
C ARG A 835 31.44 -5.14 26.70
N ALA A 836 31.13 -5.42 27.97
CA ALA A 836 31.24 -6.79 28.51
C ALA A 836 30.36 -7.78 27.74
N ALA A 837 29.14 -7.39 27.38
CA ALA A 837 28.24 -8.21 26.58
C ALA A 837 28.79 -8.49 25.17
N LEU A 838 29.33 -7.47 24.48
CA LEU A 838 29.96 -7.63 23.15
C LEU A 838 31.22 -8.51 23.17
N GLU A 839 31.98 -8.48 24.27
CA GLU A 839 33.16 -9.33 24.45
C GLU A 839 32.76 -10.81 24.67
N LEU A 840 31.60 -11.06 25.29
CA LEU A 840 31.07 -12.41 25.55
C LEU A 840 30.27 -12.98 24.37
N GLU A 841 29.39 -12.16 23.79
CA GLU A 841 28.52 -12.50 22.66
C GLU A 841 28.73 -11.52 21.50
N PRO A 842 29.64 -11.85 20.57
CA PRO A 842 29.92 -10.99 19.43
C PRO A 842 28.76 -10.85 18.43
N SER A 843 27.74 -11.74 18.46
CA SER A 843 26.57 -11.64 17.58
C SER A 843 25.81 -10.32 17.78
N ILE A 844 25.87 -9.71 18.97
CA ILE A 844 25.26 -8.41 19.30
C ILE A 844 25.72 -7.33 18.32
N ALA A 845 26.96 -7.38 17.84
CA ALA A 845 27.48 -6.45 16.85
C ALA A 845 26.79 -6.57 15.48
N THR A 846 26.18 -7.71 15.18
CA THR A 846 25.47 -7.96 13.90
C THR A 846 24.01 -7.49 13.92
N GLU A 847 23.49 -7.13 15.10
CA GLU A 847 22.13 -6.64 15.24
C GLU A 847 21.95 -5.30 14.50
N ARG A 848 20.77 -5.10 13.90
CA ARG A 848 20.50 -4.01 12.93
C ARG A 848 20.30 -2.63 13.57
N TYR A 849 20.52 -2.49 14.87
CA TYR A 849 20.14 -1.29 15.62
C TYR A 849 21.27 -0.25 15.68
N MET A 850 20.90 1.02 15.46
CA MET A 850 21.83 2.14 15.25
C MET A 850 22.05 2.90 16.55
N ILE A 851 22.97 2.46 17.42
CA ILE A 851 23.34 3.17 18.67
C ILE A 851 24.46 4.22 18.46
N SER A 852 24.64 4.69 17.23
CA SER A 852 25.79 5.52 16.84
C SER A 852 25.80 6.87 17.56
N LYS A 853 24.63 7.50 17.70
CA LYS A 853 24.46 8.77 18.41
C LYS A 853 24.73 8.63 19.90
N GLU A 854 24.12 7.62 20.52
CA GLU A 854 24.27 7.36 21.96
C GLU A 854 25.73 7.01 22.31
N LEU A 855 26.41 6.27 21.44
CA LEU A 855 27.84 5.97 21.58
C LEU A 855 28.70 7.25 21.42
N ALA A 856 28.42 8.09 20.43
CA ALA A 856 29.10 9.36 20.22
C ALA A 856 28.95 10.29 21.43
N GLU A 857 27.73 10.41 21.97
CA GLU A 857 27.46 11.21 23.16
C GLU A 857 28.20 10.67 24.38
N SER A 858 28.15 9.34 24.62
CA SER A 858 28.81 8.71 25.78
C SER A 858 30.33 8.86 25.77
N SER A 859 30.95 9.02 24.60
CA SER A 859 32.40 9.18 24.47
C SER A 859 32.94 10.50 25.05
N LYS A 860 32.06 11.48 25.34
CA LYS A 860 32.45 12.69 26.06
C LYS A 860 32.80 12.41 27.52
N ASP A 861 32.10 11.45 28.13
CA ASP A 861 32.21 11.13 29.55
C ASP A 861 33.21 9.98 29.79
N ASP A 862 33.18 8.95 28.93
CA ASP A 862 34.11 7.80 28.97
C ASP A 862 34.64 7.46 27.57
N PRO A 863 35.64 8.22 27.08
CA PRO A 863 36.20 8.03 25.74
C PRO A 863 36.90 6.67 25.58
N ALA A 864 37.48 6.13 26.66
CA ALA A 864 38.21 4.86 26.62
C ALA A 864 37.26 3.68 26.36
N THR A 865 36.17 3.58 27.14
CA THR A 865 35.19 2.51 26.96
C THR A 865 34.41 2.68 25.64
N ALA A 866 34.10 3.92 25.25
CA ALA A 866 33.42 4.20 23.99
C ALA A 866 34.26 3.77 22.78
N LEU A 867 35.57 4.04 22.78
CA LEU A 867 36.48 3.57 21.73
C LEU A 867 36.55 2.04 21.68
N ALA A 868 36.62 1.37 22.82
CA ALA A 868 36.63 -0.09 22.89
C ALA A 868 35.34 -0.71 22.32
N VAL A 869 34.18 -0.17 22.69
CA VAL A 869 32.86 -0.60 22.15
C VAL A 869 32.78 -0.35 20.65
N LEU A 870 33.22 0.82 20.18
CA LEU A 870 33.26 1.15 18.76
C LEU A 870 34.08 0.13 17.96
N LYS A 871 35.26 -0.24 18.47
CA LYS A 871 36.12 -1.26 17.84
C LYS A 871 35.43 -2.61 17.75
N LEU A 872 34.77 -3.07 18.82
CA LEU A 872 34.03 -4.35 18.84
C LEU A 872 32.88 -4.35 17.82
N LEU A 873 32.09 -3.28 17.78
CA LEU A 873 30.95 -3.13 16.85
C LEU A 873 31.39 -3.13 15.38
N LEU A 874 32.55 -2.53 15.07
CA LEU A 874 33.07 -2.47 13.70
C LEU A 874 33.86 -3.72 13.28
N HIS A 875 34.40 -4.49 14.23
CA HIS A 875 35.24 -5.66 13.92
C HIS A 875 34.50 -6.74 13.12
N GLN A 876 33.22 -6.95 13.39
CA GLN A 876 32.40 -7.99 12.75
C GLN A 876 31.61 -7.50 11.52
N ARG A 877 31.70 -6.21 11.16
CA ARG A 877 30.86 -5.61 10.12
C ARG A 877 31.58 -5.48 8.79
N SER A 878 30.88 -5.81 7.71
CA SER A 878 31.36 -5.51 6.36
C SER A 878 31.22 -4.00 6.09
N ALA A 879 32.21 -3.44 5.40
CA ALA A 879 32.25 -2.02 5.01
C ALA A 879 31.07 -1.59 4.10
N GLY A 880 30.28 -2.54 3.59
CA GLY A 880 29.08 -2.29 2.78
C GLY A 880 27.75 -2.35 3.55
N SER A 881 27.76 -2.64 4.86
CA SER A 881 26.52 -2.70 5.65
C SER A 881 26.00 -1.29 5.99
N ARG A 882 24.67 -1.12 5.97
CA ARG A 882 24.00 0.15 6.34
C ARG A 882 24.43 0.64 7.72
N VAL A 883 24.63 -0.28 8.66
CA VAL A 883 25.02 0.07 10.03
C VAL A 883 26.50 0.44 10.14
N TYR A 884 27.38 -0.10 9.29
CA TYR A 884 28.76 0.39 9.18
C TYR A 884 28.78 1.83 8.65
N TYR A 885 27.98 2.12 7.62
CA TYR A 885 27.85 3.47 7.07
C TYR A 885 27.32 4.47 8.12
N ASP A 886 26.25 4.11 8.82
CA ASP A 886 25.69 4.89 9.93
C ASP A 886 26.76 5.17 11.00
N MET A 887 27.44 4.14 11.52
CA MET A 887 28.51 4.34 12.49
C MET A 887 29.67 5.20 11.94
N SER A 888 30.06 5.00 10.68
CA SER A 888 31.15 5.76 10.07
C SER A 888 30.87 7.26 9.99
N ARG A 889 29.60 7.65 9.88
CA ARG A 889 29.19 9.05 9.91
C ARG A 889 28.97 9.55 11.32
N HIS A 890 28.22 8.80 12.13
CA HIS A 890 27.63 9.32 13.36
C HIS A 890 28.44 9.05 14.63
N ALA A 891 29.24 7.98 14.66
CA ALA A 891 30.02 7.60 15.83
C ALA A 891 31.53 7.75 15.63
N VAL A 892 32.05 7.27 14.51
CA VAL A 892 33.51 7.11 14.30
C VAL A 892 34.28 8.42 14.46
N PRO A 893 33.93 9.54 13.78
CA PRO A 893 34.71 10.76 13.90
C PRO A 893 34.68 11.34 15.32
N VAL A 894 33.52 11.31 15.96
CA VAL A 894 33.30 11.90 17.30
C VAL A 894 34.02 11.10 18.38
N VAL A 895 33.88 9.78 18.38
CA VAL A 895 34.52 8.91 19.38
C VAL A 895 36.04 9.00 19.27
N ILE A 896 36.60 9.00 18.05
CA ILE A 896 38.04 9.15 17.83
C ILE A 896 38.51 10.55 18.29
N ALA A 897 37.78 11.61 17.95
CA ALA A 897 38.11 12.97 18.38
C ALA A 897 38.14 13.11 19.92
N ASN A 898 37.13 12.57 20.61
CA ASN A 898 37.07 12.60 22.07
C ASN A 898 38.17 11.74 22.72
N ALA A 899 38.53 10.60 22.12
CA ALA A 899 39.67 9.78 22.56
C ALA A 899 41.02 10.52 22.41
N ILE A 900 41.26 11.19 21.27
CA ILE A 900 42.47 12.01 21.03
C ILE A 900 42.57 13.19 22.00
N THR A 901 41.43 13.83 22.33
CA THR A 901 41.40 15.04 23.17
C THR A 901 41.21 14.75 24.66
N SER A 902 41.11 13.48 25.06
CA SER A 902 40.88 13.02 26.44
C SER A 902 41.97 13.42 27.45
N GLY A 903 43.18 13.74 26.97
CA GLY A 903 44.36 13.99 27.80
C GLY A 903 45.14 12.73 28.20
N ASP A 904 44.70 11.54 27.78
CA ASP A 904 45.42 10.28 27.91
C ASP A 904 46.24 10.00 26.65
N ALA A 905 47.57 9.95 26.79
CA ALA A 905 48.48 9.77 25.67
C ALA A 905 48.41 8.37 25.05
N GLU A 906 48.14 7.32 25.84
CA GLU A 906 48.02 5.96 25.32
C GLU A 906 46.71 5.81 24.54
N LEU A 907 45.62 6.39 25.05
CA LEU A 907 44.32 6.39 24.36
C LEU A 907 44.35 7.19 23.05
N ALA A 908 45.05 8.33 23.03
CA ALA A 908 45.22 9.13 21.83
C ALA A 908 46.00 8.36 20.75
N GLU A 909 47.08 7.66 21.12
CA GLU A 909 47.84 6.81 20.19
C GLU A 909 47.00 5.64 19.67
N GLU A 910 46.18 5.02 20.52
CA GLU A 910 45.24 3.96 20.11
C GLU A 910 44.19 4.48 19.12
N ALA A 911 43.62 5.66 19.38
CA ALA A 911 42.64 6.29 18.51
C ALA A 911 43.23 6.66 17.14
N ASP A 912 44.45 7.21 17.11
CA ASP A 912 45.18 7.51 15.87
C ASP A 912 45.48 6.22 15.07
N ALA A 913 45.91 5.15 15.74
CA ALA A 913 46.15 3.86 15.10
C ALA A 913 44.85 3.31 14.48
N PHE A 914 43.73 3.42 15.20
CA PHE A 914 42.43 2.95 14.72
C PHE A 914 41.88 3.82 13.57
N MET A 915 42.06 5.13 13.63
CA MET A 915 41.74 6.06 12.53
C MET A 915 42.50 5.66 11.25
N ASN A 916 43.80 5.39 11.35
CA ASN A 916 44.61 4.94 10.23
C ASN A 916 44.16 3.58 9.67
N GLU A 917 43.78 2.64 10.54
CA GLU A 917 43.22 1.34 10.15
C GLU A 917 41.91 1.51 9.35
N LEU A 918 41.01 2.38 9.81
CA LEU A 918 39.75 2.66 9.13
C LEU A 918 39.95 3.43 7.81
N GLY A 919 40.91 4.37 7.77
CA GLY A 919 41.34 5.03 6.54
C GLY A 919 41.84 4.03 5.50
N ALA A 920 42.66 3.05 5.92
CA ALA A 920 43.11 1.96 5.05
C ALA A 920 41.96 1.05 4.56
N ARG A 921 40.84 0.98 5.31
CA ARG A 921 39.63 0.23 4.94
C ARG A 921 38.68 1.00 4.01
N GLY A 922 38.82 2.33 3.89
CA GLY A 922 38.08 3.13 2.92
C GLY A 922 37.54 4.47 3.43
N LEU A 923 37.66 4.77 4.73
CA LEU A 923 37.25 6.05 5.32
C LEU A 923 38.33 7.12 5.12
N HIS A 924 38.60 7.47 3.86
CA HIS A 924 39.72 8.31 3.44
C HIS A 924 39.58 9.80 3.83
N THR A 925 38.38 10.27 4.15
CA THR A 925 38.09 11.61 4.67
C THR A 925 38.09 11.69 6.20
N LEU A 926 38.26 10.56 6.89
CA LEU A 926 38.06 10.47 8.33
C LEU A 926 38.98 11.40 9.14
N GLU A 927 40.22 11.62 8.71
CA GLU A 927 41.14 12.54 9.42
C GLU A 927 40.61 13.97 9.38
N ASP A 928 40.07 14.41 8.24
CA ASP A 928 39.48 15.75 8.11
C ASP A 928 38.19 15.87 8.93
N GLU A 929 37.37 14.82 8.95
CA GLU A 929 36.15 14.75 9.77
C GLU A 929 36.46 14.79 11.27
N VAL A 930 37.45 14.02 11.74
CA VAL A 930 37.92 14.04 13.14
C VAL A 930 38.45 15.41 13.52
N ARG A 931 39.25 16.05 12.66
CA ARG A 931 39.74 17.42 12.89
C ARG A 931 38.59 18.42 12.95
N ALA A 932 37.60 18.31 12.08
CA ALA A 932 36.43 19.19 12.10
C ALA A 932 35.65 19.07 13.42
N VAL A 933 35.58 17.88 14.02
CA VAL A 933 35.00 17.69 15.36
C VAL A 933 35.87 18.33 16.44
N ILE A 934 37.19 18.10 16.41
CA ILE A 934 38.14 18.69 17.38
C ILE A 934 38.09 20.23 17.36
N ASP A 935 38.01 20.82 16.16
CA ASP A 935 37.96 22.26 15.95
C ASP A 935 36.56 22.86 16.25
N GLY A 936 35.57 22.02 16.55
CA GLY A 936 34.19 22.43 16.83
C GLY A 936 33.41 22.90 15.60
N ALA A 937 33.89 22.58 14.38
CA ALA A 937 33.22 22.89 13.12
C ALA A 937 32.08 21.90 12.80
N VAL A 938 32.10 20.71 13.40
CA VAL A 938 31.05 19.69 13.35
C VAL A 938 30.73 19.27 14.78
N THR A 939 29.48 19.42 15.20
CA THR A 939 28.97 18.95 16.50
C THR A 939 28.18 17.65 16.33
N ILE A 940 27.90 16.94 17.44
CA ILE A 940 27.07 15.72 17.42
C ILE A 940 25.69 15.98 16.77
N ASP A 941 25.15 17.19 16.89
CA ASP A 941 23.85 17.56 16.32
C ASP A 941 23.91 17.84 14.81
N ASP A 942 25.08 18.23 14.28
CA ASP A 942 25.29 18.47 12.84
C ASP A 942 25.44 17.17 12.05
N VAL A 943 25.51 16.05 12.76
CA VAL A 943 25.76 14.73 12.19
C VAL A 943 24.44 14.02 11.85
N ASP A 944 23.27 14.56 12.20
CA ASP A 944 21.95 14.02 11.83
C ASP A 944 21.47 14.44 10.40
N GLU A 945 22.22 15.29 9.68
CA GLU A 945 21.99 15.69 8.25
C GLU A 945 22.97 15.02 7.27
#